data_AF-A0A7C7PV30-F1
#
_entry.id   AF-A0A7C7PV30-F1
#
_cell.length_a   1.000
_cell.length_b   1.000
_cell.length_c   1.000
_cell.angle_alpha   90.00
_cell.angle_beta   90.00
_cell.angle_gamma   90.00
#
_symmetry.space_group_name_H-M   'P 1'
#
loop_
_entity.id
_entity.type
_entity.pdbx_description
1 polymer ?
#
loop_
_entity_poly.entity_id
_entity_poly.type
_entity_poly.pdbx_seq_one_letter_code
_entity_poly.pdbx_strand_id
1 'polypeptide(L)'
;TTIATFATASASHPDALPTPTFYISFEQKFTPDIACPGTQAKVMGMPKFVKGVIGRALFVPRGCAVAFPTAKHINRTEGTIALWAKLEDRTNAPPYSRLFDMTGAGNVALRIVHPPNPWVPVYGVVRIGDQNCCPWPLGDALRRHRAWQHFAIAWNSEGATFYVNGVTLTASSKMPSLPALGEWFFIGNDATLQQPALTAIDEVYIFDRALRSHELCTLAKLPLETDLLAANLLPNSSFELGMANWKVVLRAEHESTVSITTADKHHGAHALLVDRRKVRTRRWSAVVLISPWLHLQRNELVTLSAWFKADRDEVPVKMFIQRGVKRGAIADVPRERELQRTIRVGRNWERFALTGKLPLAYKDAYRVCIIVLGKGCRVWIDAVQLNVGKLRAYEPNERIEIAVIPADGTTTFDTGARVKLQLTAYNDEVRPVNIKVQWHIRDPYGKVVREGELRKVLQGRQSAIWTMLSFTPALRGPHKLIARANSDDNRLIVEMQLPIAVIRDHSKTPSPSTSPFGAHGGDDLARAIGIAHIRDVSGMSWRWIEPYEGSWDYGQRPWSYARWRKMGISICATLIGVPSWAARDGAPDVPADIQHWIQYARRVMRDFGNYVSIWELWNEPDLSEYFMKHPEDYVKMLKAIYSIARQVSPNVKVAGVCP
;
A
#
# COMPACT_ATOMS: atom_id res chain seq x y z
N THR A 1 -50.92 11.66 30.70
CA THR A 1 -49.87 12.30 29.89
C THR A 1 -48.59 12.17 30.67
N THR A 2 -47.85 11.09 30.43
CA THR A 2 -46.75 10.65 31.31
C THR A 2 -45.47 10.64 30.50
N ILE A 3 -44.49 11.40 30.99
CA ILE A 3 -43.16 11.59 30.44
C ILE A 3 -42.43 10.25 30.50
N ALA A 4 -42.09 9.69 29.33
CA ALA A 4 -41.16 8.57 29.22
C ALA A 4 -39.76 9.12 28.93
N THR A 5 -38.95 9.19 29.97
CA THR A 5 -37.49 9.30 29.91
C THR A 5 -36.93 8.20 29.01
N PHE A 6 -36.36 8.59 27.86
CA PHE A 6 -35.50 7.71 27.08
C PHE A 6 -34.23 7.46 27.89
N ALA A 7 -34.10 6.25 28.43
CA ALA A 7 -32.84 5.75 28.93
C ALA A 7 -31.81 5.80 27.80
N THR A 8 -30.79 6.64 27.98
CA THR A 8 -29.54 6.54 27.24
C THR A 8 -28.94 5.17 27.54
N ALA A 9 -29.20 4.19 26.68
CA ALA A 9 -28.34 3.03 26.61
C ALA A 9 -26.96 3.54 26.21
N SER A 10 -26.05 3.66 27.18
CA SER A 10 -24.64 3.81 26.88
C SER A 10 -24.24 2.58 26.10
N ALA A 11 -24.10 2.71 24.77
CA ALA A 11 -23.35 1.75 24.01
C ALA A 11 -21.96 1.70 24.65
N SER A 12 -21.63 0.59 25.29
CA SER A 12 -20.32 0.35 25.86
C SER A 12 -19.25 0.66 24.82
N HIS A 13 -18.26 1.48 25.19
CA HIS A 13 -17.13 1.88 24.35
C HIS A 13 -16.57 0.67 23.57
N PRO A 14 -16.49 0.72 22.23
CA PRO A 14 -15.85 -0.33 21.45
C PRO A 14 -14.31 -0.37 21.59
N ASP A 15 -13.70 0.57 22.32
CA ASP A 15 -12.24 0.82 22.34
C ASP A 15 -11.51 0.51 23.65
N ALA A 16 -12.19 0.00 24.69
CA ALA A 16 -11.43 -0.53 25.82
C ALA A 16 -10.74 -1.82 25.35
N LEU A 17 -9.40 -1.80 25.31
CA LEU A 17 -8.63 -3.04 25.15
C LEU A 17 -9.19 -4.06 26.14
N PRO A 18 -9.47 -5.30 25.70
CA PRO A 18 -9.99 -6.31 26.59
C PRO A 18 -8.98 -6.52 27.72
N THR A 19 -9.45 -6.84 28.92
CA THR A 19 -8.52 -7.19 29.99
C THR A 19 -7.77 -8.46 29.59
N PRO A 20 -6.42 -8.48 29.61
CA PRO A 20 -5.67 -9.69 29.32
C PRO A 20 -5.91 -10.75 30.41
N THR A 21 -5.86 -12.02 30.04
CA THR A 21 -5.84 -13.13 31.00
C THR A 21 -4.49 -13.25 31.71
N PHE A 22 -3.44 -12.69 31.11
CA PHE A 22 -2.09 -12.62 31.67
C PHE A 22 -1.37 -11.36 31.20
N TYR A 23 -0.74 -10.63 32.11
CA TYR A 23 0.16 -9.53 31.81
C TYR A 23 1.32 -9.50 32.80
N ILE A 24 2.53 -9.30 32.29
CA ILE A 24 3.71 -9.04 33.11
C ILE A 24 4.60 -7.96 32.45
N SER A 25 4.90 -6.92 33.23
CA SER A 25 5.74 -5.79 32.87
C SER A 25 7.24 -6.04 33.09
N PHE A 26 7.62 -7.00 33.96
CA PHE A 26 9.00 -7.24 34.37
C PHE A 26 9.70 -6.05 35.07
N GLU A 27 8.94 -5.20 35.77
CA GLU A 27 9.44 -4.15 36.67
C GLU A 27 10.12 -4.72 37.93
N GLN A 28 11.23 -5.45 37.73
CA GLN A 28 12.07 -6.10 38.75
C GLN A 28 11.41 -7.22 39.55
N LYS A 29 10.30 -7.76 39.06
CA LYS A 29 9.58 -8.89 39.67
C LYS A 29 9.21 -9.93 38.62
N PHE A 30 9.03 -11.17 39.08
CA PHE A 30 8.51 -12.27 38.27
C PHE A 30 7.02 -12.57 38.54
N THR A 31 6.40 -11.83 39.46
CA THR A 31 4.94 -11.92 39.68
C THR A 31 4.22 -11.13 38.59
N PRO A 32 3.27 -11.76 37.87
CA PRO A 32 2.51 -11.08 36.83
C PRO A 32 1.64 -9.97 37.43
N ASP A 33 1.47 -8.89 36.68
CA ASP A 33 0.63 -7.75 37.03
C ASP A 33 -0.86 -8.08 36.89
N ILE A 34 -1.20 -8.92 35.90
CA ILE A 34 -2.55 -9.47 35.72
C ILE A 34 -2.42 -10.98 35.53
N ALA A 35 -3.11 -11.76 36.35
CA ALA A 35 -3.20 -13.21 36.25
C ALA A 35 -4.35 -13.74 37.11
N CYS A 36 -4.75 -15.00 36.91
CA CYS A 36 -5.62 -15.68 37.85
C CYS A 36 -4.98 -15.74 39.26
N PRO A 37 -5.78 -15.69 40.34
CA PRO A 37 -5.26 -15.84 41.69
C PRO A 37 -4.46 -17.14 41.86
N GLY A 38 -3.29 -17.03 42.49
CA GLY A 38 -2.39 -18.16 42.75
C GLY A 38 -1.38 -18.46 41.64
N THR A 39 -1.39 -17.73 40.52
CA THR A 39 -0.36 -17.88 39.49
C THR A 39 1.02 -17.51 40.03
N GLN A 40 1.94 -18.48 40.06
CA GLN A 40 3.33 -18.29 40.47
C GLN A 40 4.29 -18.61 39.32
N ALA A 41 5.34 -17.78 39.20
CA ALA A 41 6.41 -18.02 38.24
C ALA A 41 7.33 -19.15 38.71
N LYS A 42 7.69 -20.04 37.79
CA LYS A 42 8.83 -20.93 37.94
C LYS A 42 10.04 -20.27 37.27
N VAL A 43 10.93 -19.70 38.09
CA VAL A 43 12.16 -19.04 37.62
C VAL A 43 13.30 -20.06 37.59
N MET A 44 13.92 -20.21 36.43
CA MET A 44 15.02 -21.16 36.20
C MET A 44 16.30 -20.38 35.94
N GLY A 45 17.37 -20.74 36.64
CA GLY A 45 18.65 -20.02 36.58
C GLY A 45 18.58 -18.61 37.18
N MET A 46 19.39 -17.70 36.66
CA MET A 46 19.47 -16.29 37.10
C MET A 46 19.17 -15.33 35.93
N PRO A 47 17.89 -15.18 35.52
CA PRO A 47 17.50 -14.13 34.59
C PRO A 47 17.81 -12.74 35.14
N LYS A 48 18.04 -11.78 34.25
CA LYS A 48 18.45 -10.41 34.60
C LYS A 48 17.37 -9.43 34.20
N PHE A 49 17.29 -8.30 34.90
CA PHE A 49 16.53 -7.14 34.46
C PHE A 49 17.46 -6.16 33.73
N VAL A 50 17.05 -5.67 32.58
CA VAL A 50 17.77 -4.67 31.77
C VAL A 50 16.86 -3.48 31.46
N LYS A 51 17.36 -2.46 30.75
CA LYS A 51 16.53 -1.32 30.33
C LYS A 51 15.43 -1.79 29.37
N GLY A 52 14.17 -1.52 29.72
CA GLY A 52 13.00 -1.90 28.94
C GLY A 52 12.58 -0.90 27.86
N VAL A 53 11.51 -1.23 27.15
CA VAL A 53 10.77 -0.28 26.30
C VAL A 53 10.01 0.70 27.20
N ILE A 54 9.52 0.19 28.33
CA ILE A 54 9.03 0.91 29.50
C ILE A 54 9.86 0.38 30.68
N GLY A 55 10.33 1.24 31.57
CA GLY A 55 11.08 0.85 32.77
C GLY A 55 12.12 -0.27 32.58
N ARG A 56 11.82 -1.48 33.07
CA ARG A 56 12.73 -2.65 33.09
C ARG A 56 12.16 -3.84 32.31
N ALA A 57 13.03 -4.48 31.54
CA ALA A 57 12.71 -5.68 30.77
C ALA A 57 13.43 -6.93 31.31
N LEU A 58 12.87 -8.10 31.01
CA LEU A 58 13.50 -9.40 31.22
C LEU A 58 14.61 -9.64 30.19
N PHE A 59 15.78 -10.06 30.64
CA PHE A 59 16.83 -10.62 29.81
C PHE A 59 17.14 -12.06 30.25
N VAL A 60 17.00 -13.01 29.32
CA VAL A 60 17.18 -14.43 29.58
C VAL A 60 18.48 -14.93 28.96
N PRO A 61 19.54 -15.15 29.77
CA PRO A 61 20.79 -15.75 29.28
C PRO A 61 20.65 -17.28 29.08
N ARG A 62 21.71 -17.92 28.57
CA ARG A 62 21.77 -19.40 28.45
C ARG A 62 21.49 -20.06 29.79
N GLY A 63 20.74 -21.17 29.77
CA GLY A 63 20.38 -21.94 30.97
C GLY A 63 19.31 -21.30 31.87
N CYS A 64 18.71 -20.17 31.46
CA CYS A 64 17.66 -19.51 32.23
C CYS A 64 16.32 -19.55 31.49
N ALA A 65 15.23 -19.46 32.23
CA ALA A 65 13.86 -19.26 31.71
C ALA A 65 12.94 -18.75 32.81
N VAL A 66 11.83 -18.12 32.42
CA VAL A 66 10.71 -17.85 33.34
C VAL A 66 9.49 -18.55 32.78
N ALA A 67 8.85 -19.41 33.57
CA ALA A 67 7.70 -20.18 33.15
C ALA A 67 6.48 -19.92 34.04
N PHE A 68 5.29 -20.05 33.45
CA PHE A 68 4.01 -19.87 34.11
C PHE A 68 3.03 -21.00 33.71
N PRO A 69 2.05 -21.33 34.56
CA PRO A 69 1.05 -22.33 34.21
C PRO A 69 0.23 -21.85 33.00
N THR A 70 -0.06 -22.76 32.06
CA THR A 70 -0.86 -22.44 30.86
C THR A 70 -2.35 -22.37 31.15
N ALA A 71 -2.82 -23.22 32.08
CA ALA A 71 -4.23 -23.34 32.41
C ALA A 71 -4.81 -21.98 32.84
N LYS A 72 -6.03 -21.67 32.38
CA LYS A 72 -6.75 -20.40 32.59
C LYS A 72 -6.15 -19.15 31.92
N HIS A 73 -4.94 -19.23 31.37
CA HIS A 73 -4.32 -18.11 30.67
C HIS A 73 -4.44 -18.21 29.15
N ILE A 74 -4.24 -19.41 28.57
CA ILE A 74 -4.32 -19.63 27.11
C ILE A 74 -5.59 -20.40 26.76
N ASN A 75 -6.42 -19.83 25.89
CA ASN A 75 -7.61 -20.48 25.35
C ASN A 75 -7.29 -21.28 24.07
N ARG A 76 -7.91 -22.46 23.93
CA ARG A 76 -7.69 -23.40 22.83
C ARG A 76 -8.38 -23.00 21.53
N THR A 77 -9.49 -22.26 21.61
CA THR A 77 -10.31 -21.94 20.43
C THR A 77 -9.92 -20.62 19.79
N GLU A 78 -9.52 -19.65 20.60
CA GLU A 78 -9.05 -18.35 20.15
C GLU A 78 -8.14 -17.70 21.20
N GLY A 79 -7.35 -16.70 20.80
CA GLY A 79 -6.48 -15.98 21.73
C GLY A 79 -5.43 -15.12 21.03
N THR A 80 -4.67 -14.38 21.84
CA THR A 80 -3.52 -13.60 21.39
C THR A 80 -2.38 -13.69 22.38
N ILE A 81 -1.16 -13.83 21.89
CA ILE A 81 0.07 -13.62 22.68
C ILE A 81 0.80 -12.44 22.04
N ALA A 82 1.14 -11.43 22.84
CA ALA A 82 1.84 -10.23 22.39
C ALA A 82 3.00 -9.88 23.34
N LEU A 83 4.13 -9.40 22.80
CA LEU A 83 5.29 -8.99 23.59
C LEU A 83 6.17 -7.98 22.86
N TRP A 84 6.95 -7.21 23.61
CA TRP A 84 8.05 -6.44 23.08
C TRP A 84 9.37 -7.20 23.17
N ALA A 85 10.21 -7.08 22.14
CA ALA A 85 11.59 -7.57 22.21
C ALA A 85 12.56 -6.65 21.46
N LYS A 86 13.80 -6.57 21.94
CA LYS A 86 14.86 -5.74 21.36
C LYS A 86 15.91 -6.57 20.63
N LEU A 87 15.67 -6.85 19.36
CA LEU A 87 16.55 -7.73 18.57
C LEU A 87 17.96 -7.17 18.43
N GLU A 88 18.98 -7.95 18.82
CA GLU A 88 20.39 -7.61 18.63
C GLU A 88 20.97 -8.22 17.35
N ASP A 89 22.10 -7.66 16.87
CA ASP A 89 22.91 -8.27 15.81
C ASP A 89 23.59 -9.52 16.36
N ARG A 90 23.49 -10.64 15.65
CA ARG A 90 23.91 -11.94 16.19
C ARG A 90 25.08 -12.51 15.41
N THR A 91 26.25 -12.55 16.06
CA THR A 91 27.42 -13.30 15.59
C THR A 91 27.62 -14.64 16.30
N ASN A 92 26.86 -14.98 17.36
CA ASN A 92 27.03 -16.22 18.17
C ASN A 92 25.75 -16.76 18.85
N ALA A 93 24.57 -16.56 18.24
CA ALA A 93 23.30 -17.02 18.81
C ALA A 93 23.05 -18.53 18.58
N PRO A 94 22.28 -19.21 19.46
CA PRO A 94 21.83 -20.58 19.23
C PRO A 94 21.00 -20.69 17.96
N PRO A 95 20.86 -21.92 17.39
CA PRO A 95 20.17 -22.13 16.13
C PRO A 95 18.70 -21.72 16.17
N TYR A 96 18.03 -21.64 17.32
CA TYR A 96 16.74 -20.97 17.44
C TYR A 96 16.64 -20.31 18.81
N SER A 97 16.09 -19.10 18.85
CA SER A 97 15.78 -18.40 20.10
C SER A 97 14.28 -18.30 20.29
N ARG A 98 13.80 -18.66 21.47
CA ARG A 98 12.38 -18.56 21.85
C ARG A 98 12.15 -17.28 22.64
N LEU A 99 11.34 -16.38 22.08
CA LEU A 99 10.82 -15.24 22.86
C LEU A 99 9.65 -15.70 23.74
N PHE A 100 8.80 -16.54 23.17
CA PHE A 100 7.71 -17.24 23.84
C PHE A 100 7.65 -18.67 23.32
N ASP A 101 7.42 -19.64 24.20
CA ASP A 101 7.24 -21.05 23.85
C ASP A 101 6.19 -21.71 24.75
N MET A 102 5.19 -22.33 24.14
CA MET A 102 4.28 -23.26 24.79
C MET A 102 4.15 -24.48 23.88
N THR A 103 4.41 -25.67 24.42
CA THR A 103 4.27 -26.94 23.70
C THR A 103 3.38 -27.90 24.45
N GLY A 104 2.47 -28.57 23.76
CA GLY A 104 1.56 -29.56 24.33
C GLY A 104 1.70 -30.94 23.70
N ALA A 105 0.93 -31.90 24.21
CA ALA A 105 0.82 -33.23 23.63
C ALA A 105 0.30 -33.16 22.18
N GLY A 106 0.67 -34.14 21.34
CA GLY A 106 0.24 -34.17 19.93
C GLY A 106 0.90 -33.11 19.04
N ASN A 107 2.16 -32.74 19.34
CA ASN A 107 2.96 -31.77 18.58
C ASN A 107 2.33 -30.37 18.48
N VAL A 108 1.59 -29.95 19.51
CA VAL A 108 1.04 -28.60 19.59
C VAL A 108 2.12 -27.61 19.98
N ALA A 109 2.19 -26.46 19.30
CA ALA A 109 3.08 -25.39 19.70
C ALA A 109 2.52 -23.99 19.42
N LEU A 110 2.62 -23.08 20.39
CA LEU A 110 2.51 -21.63 20.22
C LEU A 110 3.88 -21.02 20.49
N ARG A 111 4.49 -20.39 19.49
CA ARG A 111 5.84 -19.85 19.62
C ARG A 111 5.99 -18.50 18.94
N ILE A 112 6.86 -17.67 19.50
CA ILE A 112 7.46 -16.53 18.80
C ILE A 112 8.97 -16.80 18.73
N VAL A 113 9.47 -16.95 17.50
CA VAL A 113 10.79 -17.52 17.23
C VAL A 113 11.68 -16.51 16.53
N HIS A 114 12.88 -16.32 17.06
CA HIS A 114 13.96 -15.60 16.41
C HIS A 114 14.97 -16.60 15.82
N PRO A 115 14.99 -16.80 14.48
CA PRO A 115 15.87 -17.76 13.82
C PRO A 115 17.35 -17.31 13.80
N PRO A 116 18.29 -18.21 13.47
CA PRO A 116 19.72 -17.91 13.46
C PRO A 116 20.13 -17.26 12.14
N ASN A 117 19.44 -17.61 11.05
CA ASN A 117 19.67 -17.12 9.72
C ASN A 117 19.33 -15.62 9.67
N PRO A 118 20.29 -14.75 9.32
CA PRO A 118 20.07 -13.32 9.29
C PRO A 118 19.01 -12.87 8.29
N TRP A 119 18.73 -13.70 7.29
CA TRP A 119 17.77 -13.42 6.22
C TRP A 119 16.33 -13.85 6.54
N VAL A 120 16.12 -14.55 7.68
CA VAL A 120 14.78 -14.96 8.12
C VAL A 120 14.31 -14.02 9.24
N PRO A 121 13.12 -13.39 9.12
CA PRO A 121 12.59 -12.52 10.16
C PRO A 121 12.11 -13.35 11.36
N VAL A 122 11.86 -12.69 12.49
CA VAL A 122 11.10 -13.31 13.60
C VAL A 122 9.74 -13.75 13.08
N TYR A 123 9.28 -14.93 13.52
CA TYR A 123 8.02 -15.51 13.06
C TYR A 123 7.24 -16.18 14.19
N GLY A 124 5.92 -16.19 14.01
CA GLY A 124 4.99 -16.95 14.84
C GLY A 124 4.86 -18.39 14.36
N VAL A 125 4.76 -19.33 15.29
CA VAL A 125 4.41 -20.73 15.00
C VAL A 125 3.12 -21.05 15.72
N VAL A 126 2.13 -21.53 14.98
CA VAL A 126 0.98 -22.22 15.53
C VAL A 126 0.96 -23.63 14.93
N ARG A 127 1.38 -24.63 15.70
CA ARG A 127 1.50 -26.01 15.23
C ARG A 127 0.40 -26.88 15.81
N ILE A 128 -0.19 -27.72 14.95
CA ILE A 128 -1.14 -28.79 15.32
C ILE A 128 -0.71 -30.04 14.55
N GLY A 129 -0.31 -31.10 15.26
CA GLY A 129 0.32 -32.25 14.61
C GLY A 129 1.57 -31.81 13.82
N ASP A 130 1.72 -32.29 12.59
CA ASP A 130 2.85 -31.90 11.74
C ASP A 130 2.59 -30.63 10.92
N GLN A 131 1.38 -30.05 11.02
CA GLN A 131 1.00 -28.85 10.28
C GLN A 131 1.37 -27.58 11.05
N ASN A 132 2.11 -26.67 10.42
CA ASN A 132 2.22 -25.29 10.88
C ASN A 132 1.08 -24.46 10.27
N CYS A 133 0.12 -24.07 11.08
CA CYS A 133 -1.06 -23.29 10.70
C CYS A 133 -0.76 -21.79 10.52
N CYS A 134 0.42 -21.32 10.93
CA CYS A 134 0.89 -19.96 10.66
C CYS A 134 1.93 -19.98 9.53
N PRO A 135 1.65 -19.44 8.33
CA PRO A 135 2.59 -19.54 7.21
C PRO A 135 3.90 -18.80 7.50
N TRP A 136 4.99 -19.24 6.90
CA TRP A 136 6.28 -18.56 7.02
C TRP A 136 6.21 -17.13 6.48
N PRO A 137 6.75 -16.13 7.20
CA PRO A 137 6.82 -14.77 6.68
C PRO A 137 7.74 -14.69 5.47
N LEU A 138 7.37 -13.90 4.46
CA LEU A 138 8.17 -13.68 3.25
C LEU A 138 8.56 -12.20 3.08
N GLY A 139 9.81 -11.96 2.64
CA GLY A 139 10.51 -10.71 2.22
C GLY A 139 10.66 -9.56 3.24
N ASP A 140 10.52 -8.29 2.79
CA ASP A 140 10.97 -7.01 3.41
C ASP A 140 10.59 -6.66 4.87
N ALA A 141 10.20 -7.62 5.71
CA ALA A 141 10.31 -7.48 7.16
C ALA A 141 11.78 -7.45 7.63
N LEU A 142 12.65 -6.85 6.82
CA LEU A 142 14.06 -6.65 7.09
C LEU A 142 14.18 -5.83 8.36
N ARG A 143 14.67 -6.54 9.38
CA ARG A 143 15.14 -6.10 10.68
C ARG A 143 15.40 -4.59 10.77
N ARG A 144 14.73 -3.92 11.72
CA ARG A 144 15.36 -2.79 12.40
C ARG A 144 16.17 -3.38 13.55
N HIS A 145 17.37 -3.87 13.23
CA HIS A 145 18.31 -4.32 14.25
C HIS A 145 18.52 -3.23 15.29
N ARG A 146 18.64 -3.63 16.56
CA ARG A 146 18.88 -2.77 17.73
C ARG A 146 17.71 -1.86 18.12
N ALA A 147 16.54 -2.02 17.50
CA ALA A 147 15.30 -1.34 17.89
C ALA A 147 14.34 -2.30 18.62
N TRP A 148 13.51 -1.73 19.49
CA TRP A 148 12.37 -2.43 20.07
C TRP A 148 11.32 -2.71 18.98
N GLN A 149 10.78 -3.92 18.99
CA GLN A 149 9.68 -4.33 18.13
C GLN A 149 8.61 -5.06 18.94
N HIS A 150 7.35 -4.83 18.58
CA HIS A 150 6.21 -5.51 19.15
C HIS A 150 5.83 -6.72 18.28
N PHE A 151 5.79 -7.91 18.85
CA PHE A 151 5.43 -9.15 18.16
C PHE A 151 4.13 -9.68 18.72
N ALA A 152 3.24 -10.16 17.86
CA ALA A 152 2.03 -10.83 18.32
C ALA A 152 1.62 -12.00 17.42
N ILE A 153 1.01 -13.00 18.02
CA ILE A 153 0.36 -14.11 17.34
C ILE A 153 -1.08 -14.19 17.83
N ALA A 154 -2.03 -14.15 16.91
CA ALA A 154 -3.46 -14.29 17.21
C ALA A 154 -4.04 -15.48 16.45
N TRP A 155 -4.97 -16.21 17.06
CA TRP A 155 -5.64 -17.35 16.44
C TRP A 155 -7.12 -17.38 16.79
N ASN A 156 -7.91 -17.93 15.87
CA ASN A 156 -9.32 -18.29 16.07
C ASN A 156 -9.72 -19.35 15.03
N SER A 157 -11.02 -19.66 14.94
CA SER A 157 -11.57 -20.61 13.94
C SER A 157 -11.34 -20.19 12.48
N GLU A 158 -11.10 -18.90 12.22
CA GLU A 158 -10.81 -18.39 10.88
C GLU A 158 -9.33 -18.51 10.48
N GLY A 159 -8.41 -18.76 11.42
CA GLY A 159 -6.99 -18.93 11.11
C GLY A 159 -6.05 -18.40 12.18
N ALA A 160 -4.75 -18.45 11.89
CA ALA A 160 -3.70 -17.81 12.68
C ALA A 160 -3.11 -16.62 11.92
N THR A 161 -2.79 -15.54 12.64
CA THR A 161 -2.08 -14.36 12.14
C THR A 161 -0.84 -14.10 12.98
N PHE A 162 0.26 -13.72 12.33
CA PHE A 162 1.43 -13.17 13.00
C PHE A 162 1.63 -11.70 12.63
N TYR A 163 1.85 -10.87 13.64
CA TYR A 163 2.00 -9.42 13.53
C TYR A 163 3.38 -8.96 13.99
N VAL A 164 3.87 -7.91 13.34
CA VAL A 164 5.02 -7.13 13.79
C VAL A 164 4.64 -5.66 13.80
N ASN A 165 4.79 -5.00 14.95
CA ASN A 165 4.40 -3.61 15.18
C ASN A 165 2.93 -3.35 14.79
N GLY A 166 2.05 -4.30 15.12
CA GLY A 166 0.64 -4.26 14.77
C GLY A 166 0.33 -4.57 13.30
N VAL A 167 1.32 -4.71 12.43
CA VAL A 167 1.10 -5.01 10.99
C VAL A 167 1.11 -6.52 10.75
N THR A 168 0.09 -7.01 10.04
CA THR A 168 0.00 -8.42 9.62
C THR A 168 1.15 -8.80 8.70
N LEU A 169 1.98 -9.75 9.12
CA LEU A 169 3.10 -10.23 8.31
C LEU A 169 2.72 -11.47 7.49
N THR A 170 1.92 -12.35 8.08
CA THR A 170 1.49 -13.63 7.50
C THR A 170 0.22 -14.09 8.20
N ALA A 171 -0.66 -14.77 7.46
CA ALA A 171 -1.88 -15.32 8.03
C ALA A 171 -2.44 -16.49 7.20
N SER A 172 -3.09 -17.44 7.86
CA SER A 172 -3.85 -18.53 7.23
C SER A 172 -5.36 -18.24 7.24
N SER A 173 -6.12 -19.00 6.43
CA SER A 173 -7.56 -18.76 6.21
C SER A 173 -8.50 -19.78 6.86
N LYS A 174 -7.98 -20.82 7.53
CA LYS A 174 -8.75 -21.78 8.34
C LYS A 174 -7.82 -22.47 9.34
N MET A 175 -8.32 -22.78 10.52
CA MET A 175 -7.56 -23.50 11.54
C MET A 175 -8.48 -24.31 12.46
N PRO A 176 -8.15 -25.57 12.79
CA PRO A 176 -8.86 -26.31 13.84
C PRO A 176 -8.49 -25.79 15.23
N SER A 177 -9.36 -26.03 16.23
CA SER A 177 -9.04 -25.69 17.62
C SER A 177 -7.75 -26.36 18.08
N LEU A 178 -6.98 -25.68 18.94
CA LEU A 178 -5.76 -26.24 19.50
C LEU A 178 -6.08 -27.54 20.28
N PRO A 179 -5.30 -28.61 20.12
CA PRO A 179 -5.36 -29.79 20.98
C PRO A 179 -4.97 -29.48 22.43
N ALA A 180 -4.72 -30.51 23.24
CA ALA A 180 -4.30 -30.31 24.63
C ALA A 180 -3.00 -29.47 24.71
N LEU A 181 -3.07 -28.37 25.46
CA LEU A 181 -1.94 -27.48 25.67
C LEU A 181 -0.97 -28.06 26.70
N GLY A 182 0.29 -27.61 26.68
CA GLY A 182 1.27 -27.95 27.70
C GLY A 182 0.90 -27.35 29.06
N GLU A 183 1.39 -27.97 30.13
CA GLU A 183 1.16 -27.48 31.50
C GLU A 183 1.77 -26.09 31.73
N TRP A 184 2.91 -25.80 31.10
CA TRP A 184 3.67 -24.56 31.26
C TRP A 184 3.91 -23.87 29.92
N PHE A 185 3.92 -22.54 29.94
CA PHE A 185 4.52 -21.71 28.90
C PHE A 185 5.76 -20.99 29.42
N PHE A 186 6.68 -20.70 28.53
CA PHE A 186 8.02 -20.19 28.81
C PHE A 186 8.23 -18.85 28.10
N ILE A 187 8.81 -17.90 28.83
CA ILE A 187 9.26 -16.61 28.30
C ILE A 187 10.78 -16.61 28.26
N GLY A 188 11.32 -16.34 27.08
CA GLY A 188 12.73 -16.19 26.82
C GLY A 188 13.54 -17.49 26.68
N ASN A 189 12.90 -18.67 26.67
CA ASN A 189 13.52 -19.96 26.36
C ASN A 189 12.43 -21.03 26.09
N ASP A 190 12.82 -22.29 25.90
CA ASP A 190 11.93 -23.46 25.97
C ASP A 190 12.16 -24.28 27.24
N ALA A 191 11.40 -25.37 27.41
CA ALA A 191 11.51 -26.29 28.54
C ALA A 191 12.89 -26.99 28.65
N THR A 192 13.66 -27.06 27.56
CA THR A 192 15.00 -27.70 27.55
C THR A 192 16.12 -26.76 27.98
N LEU A 193 15.81 -25.46 28.05
CA LEU A 193 16.75 -24.37 28.32
C LEU A 193 17.86 -24.17 27.26
N GLN A 194 17.78 -24.88 26.12
CA GLN A 194 18.80 -24.85 25.06
C GLN A 194 18.55 -23.78 23.98
N GLN A 195 17.38 -23.12 23.98
CA GLN A 195 16.97 -22.15 22.96
C GLN A 195 16.71 -20.74 23.52
N PRO A 196 17.66 -20.14 24.27
CA PRO A 196 17.44 -18.88 24.96
C PRO A 196 17.21 -17.72 23.99
N ALA A 197 16.39 -16.76 24.43
CA ALA A 197 16.08 -15.54 23.71
C ALA A 197 17.30 -14.67 23.47
N LEU A 198 18.26 -14.57 24.41
CA LEU A 198 19.44 -13.68 24.32
C LEU A 198 19.07 -12.27 23.82
N THR A 199 17.96 -11.74 24.32
CA THR A 199 17.45 -10.41 24.03
C THR A 199 16.66 -9.91 25.23
N ALA A 200 16.47 -8.61 25.32
CA ALA A 200 15.47 -8.04 26.21
C ALA A 200 14.06 -8.40 25.68
N ILE A 201 13.19 -8.85 26.57
CA ILE A 201 11.75 -9.10 26.37
C ILE A 201 11.02 -8.29 27.42
N ASP A 202 9.98 -7.60 26.99
CA ASP A 202 9.24 -6.66 27.82
C ASP A 202 7.74 -6.80 27.55
N GLU A 203 6.92 -6.36 28.51
CA GLU A 203 5.49 -6.14 28.30
C GLU A 203 4.78 -7.34 27.62
N VAL A 204 4.70 -8.49 28.32
CA VAL A 204 4.15 -9.74 27.77
C VAL A 204 2.68 -9.87 28.14
N TYR A 205 1.82 -9.98 27.12
CA TYR A 205 0.37 -10.07 27.24
C TYR A 205 -0.15 -11.39 26.66
N ILE A 206 -1.18 -11.95 27.30
CA ILE A 206 -2.03 -13.02 26.76
C ILE A 206 -3.49 -12.59 26.87
N PHE A 207 -4.24 -12.77 25.79
CA PHE A 207 -5.67 -12.52 25.71
C PHE A 207 -6.40 -13.81 25.32
N ASP A 208 -7.63 -13.96 25.82
CA ASP A 208 -8.53 -15.09 25.52
C ASP A 208 -9.32 -14.94 24.22
N ARG A 209 -9.02 -13.88 23.44
CA ARG A 209 -9.53 -13.66 22.09
C ARG A 209 -8.46 -13.20 21.13
N ALA A 210 -8.73 -13.35 19.84
CA ALA A 210 -7.88 -12.80 18.79
C ALA A 210 -7.97 -11.26 18.75
N LEU A 211 -6.86 -10.57 18.98
CA LEU A 211 -6.71 -9.12 18.81
C LEU A 211 -6.41 -8.79 17.36
N ARG A 212 -6.86 -7.59 16.98
CA ARG A 212 -6.75 -7.02 15.64
C ARG A 212 -5.52 -6.12 15.53
N SER A 213 -5.11 -5.82 14.29
CA SER A 213 -3.98 -4.94 13.99
C SER A 213 -4.04 -3.60 14.75
N HIS A 214 -5.21 -2.94 14.77
CA HIS A 214 -5.39 -1.67 15.48
C HIS A 214 -5.28 -1.82 17.00
N GLU A 215 -5.88 -2.86 17.59
CA GLU A 215 -5.80 -3.13 19.03
C GLU A 215 -4.34 -3.37 19.44
N LEU A 216 -3.58 -4.09 18.60
CA LEU A 216 -2.15 -4.32 18.79
C LEU A 216 -1.33 -3.04 18.62
N CYS A 217 -1.72 -2.12 17.72
CA CYS A 217 -1.10 -0.80 17.62
C CYS A 217 -1.40 0.04 18.87
N THR A 218 -2.64 0.07 19.34
CA THR A 218 -3.05 0.76 20.58
C THR A 218 -2.31 0.19 21.80
N LEU A 219 -2.28 -1.13 21.95
CA LEU A 219 -1.54 -1.84 23.00
C LEU A 219 -0.05 -1.44 22.99
N ALA A 220 0.55 -1.36 21.80
CA ALA A 220 1.94 -1.00 21.59
C ALA A 220 2.19 0.52 21.54
N LYS A 221 1.17 1.38 21.68
CA LYS A 221 1.27 2.84 21.49
C LYS A 221 1.92 3.23 20.15
N LEU A 222 1.63 2.47 19.10
CA LEU A 222 2.06 2.71 17.73
C LEU A 222 0.99 3.50 16.96
N PRO A 223 1.37 4.31 15.97
CA PRO A 223 0.40 5.07 15.19
C PRO A 223 -0.57 4.14 14.46
N LEU A 224 -1.87 4.41 14.59
CA LEU A 224 -2.91 3.81 13.78
C LEU A 224 -2.89 4.46 12.39
N GLU A 225 -2.70 3.67 11.33
CA GLU A 225 -2.76 4.20 9.95
C GLU A 225 -4.22 4.37 9.44
N THR A 226 -5.21 3.81 10.14
CA THR A 226 -6.63 3.92 9.78
C THR A 226 -7.47 4.03 11.06
N ASP A 227 -8.28 5.07 11.17
CA ASP A 227 -9.31 5.16 12.22
C ASP A 227 -10.53 4.35 11.79
N LEU A 228 -10.80 3.25 12.49
CA LEU A 228 -11.91 2.34 12.18
C LEU A 228 -13.26 2.83 12.73
N LEU A 229 -13.26 3.85 13.58
CA LEU A 229 -14.46 4.45 14.17
C LEU A 229 -15.05 5.51 13.25
N ALA A 230 -14.25 6.05 12.32
CA ALA A 230 -14.70 7.00 11.34
C ALA A 230 -15.91 6.45 10.56
N ALA A 231 -16.96 7.27 10.45
CA ALA A 231 -18.15 6.91 9.68
C ALA A 231 -17.80 6.59 8.21
N ASN A 232 -16.75 7.23 7.71
CA ASN A 232 -16.14 6.96 6.41
C ASN A 232 -14.62 6.85 6.57
N LEU A 233 -14.06 5.76 6.04
CA LEU A 233 -12.63 5.44 6.16
C LEU A 233 -11.78 6.15 5.08
N LEU A 234 -12.42 6.82 4.12
CA LEU A 234 -11.74 7.47 3.00
C LEU A 234 -11.58 8.97 3.27
N PRO A 235 -10.34 9.50 3.32
CA PRO A 235 -10.13 10.93 3.43
C PRO A 235 -10.49 11.65 2.12
N ASN A 236 -10.94 12.90 2.22
CA ASN A 236 -11.26 13.76 1.07
C ASN A 236 -12.19 13.05 0.06
N SER A 237 -13.22 12.37 0.57
CA SER A 237 -13.99 11.40 -0.20
C SER A 237 -15.12 12.02 -1.05
N SER A 238 -15.36 13.32 -0.87
CA SER A 238 -16.18 14.19 -1.72
C SER A 238 -15.32 15.22 -2.48
N PHE A 239 -13.99 15.06 -2.48
CA PHE A 239 -13.05 15.84 -3.30
C PHE A 239 -13.01 17.35 -2.99
N GLU A 240 -13.41 17.72 -1.77
CA GLU A 240 -13.41 19.09 -1.28
C GLU A 240 -12.02 19.71 -1.16
N LEU A 241 -11.01 18.86 -0.95
CA LEU A 241 -9.60 19.24 -0.89
C LEU A 241 -8.90 19.05 -2.24
N GLY A 242 -9.68 19.04 -3.33
CA GLY A 242 -9.22 18.71 -4.67
C GLY A 242 -8.77 17.25 -4.78
N MET A 243 -7.59 17.02 -5.37
CA MET A 243 -7.05 15.67 -5.58
C MET A 243 -6.23 15.13 -4.40
N ALA A 244 -6.20 15.81 -3.25
CA ALA A 244 -5.45 15.34 -2.09
C ALA A 244 -5.79 13.87 -1.75
N ASN A 245 -4.76 13.06 -1.49
CA ASN A 245 -4.84 11.62 -1.16
C ASN A 245 -5.30 10.67 -2.30
N TRP A 246 -5.91 11.18 -3.37
CA TRP A 246 -6.40 10.35 -4.48
C TRP A 246 -5.44 10.37 -5.67
N LYS A 247 -5.25 9.22 -6.31
CA LYS A 247 -4.44 9.08 -7.53
C LYS A 247 -5.30 8.75 -8.74
N VAL A 248 -4.88 9.26 -9.88
CA VAL A 248 -5.46 8.96 -11.19
C VAL A 248 -4.46 8.15 -11.99
N VAL A 249 -4.90 7.05 -12.57
CA VAL A 249 -4.13 6.26 -13.53
C VAL A 249 -4.91 6.18 -14.84
N LEU A 250 -4.30 6.67 -15.92
CA LEU A 250 -4.84 6.53 -17.26
C LEU A 250 -4.29 5.23 -17.85
N ARG A 251 -5.15 4.22 -18.01
CA ARG A 251 -4.76 2.91 -18.55
C ARG A 251 -4.95 2.89 -20.06
N ALA A 252 -3.85 2.75 -20.79
CA ALA A 252 -3.83 2.63 -22.25
C ALA A 252 -4.52 3.82 -22.98
N GLU A 253 -4.53 5.01 -22.39
CA GLU A 253 -5.05 6.25 -22.98
C GLU A 253 -4.46 7.50 -22.31
N HIS A 254 -4.46 8.64 -23.01
CA HIS A 254 -4.04 9.94 -22.46
C HIS A 254 -4.93 11.10 -22.88
N GLU A 255 -6.03 10.85 -23.59
CA GLU A 255 -6.96 11.88 -24.07
C GLU A 255 -8.01 12.27 -23.04
N SER A 256 -8.12 11.46 -21.98
CA SER A 256 -9.04 11.67 -20.88
C SER A 256 -8.47 12.66 -19.87
N THR A 257 -9.34 13.50 -19.32
CA THR A 257 -8.99 14.45 -18.27
C THR A 257 -9.77 14.14 -16.99
N VAL A 258 -9.12 14.37 -15.85
CA VAL A 258 -9.77 14.33 -14.55
C VAL A 258 -9.63 15.70 -13.92
N SER A 259 -10.74 16.26 -13.44
CA SER A 259 -10.79 17.63 -12.92
C SER A 259 -11.80 17.72 -11.77
N ILE A 260 -11.63 18.74 -10.94
CA ILE A 260 -12.58 19.08 -9.89
C ILE A 260 -13.58 20.08 -10.48
N THR A 261 -14.87 19.86 -10.23
CA THR A 261 -15.95 20.74 -10.67
C THR A 261 -16.75 21.25 -9.48
N THR A 262 -17.23 22.49 -9.57
CA THR A 262 -18.13 23.12 -8.60
C THR A 262 -19.57 23.22 -9.10
N ALA A 263 -19.80 23.05 -10.40
CA ALA A 263 -21.10 23.26 -11.03
C ALA A 263 -22.06 22.06 -10.85
N ASP A 264 -21.55 20.85 -11.06
CA ASP A 264 -22.29 19.60 -10.96
C ASP A 264 -21.68 18.75 -9.83
N LYS A 265 -22.37 18.70 -8.70
CA LYS A 265 -21.95 18.00 -7.49
C LYS A 265 -23.15 17.42 -6.74
N HIS A 266 -22.90 16.42 -5.91
CA HIS A 266 -23.90 15.84 -5.02
C HIS A 266 -23.75 16.38 -3.60
N HIS A 267 -22.51 16.45 -3.10
CA HIS A 267 -22.17 16.83 -1.75
C HIS A 267 -21.24 18.06 -1.74
N GLY A 268 -21.26 18.81 -0.64
CA GLY A 268 -20.35 19.92 -0.38
C GLY A 268 -20.27 20.97 -1.51
N ALA A 269 -19.05 21.41 -1.81
CA ALA A 269 -18.74 22.41 -2.81
C ALA A 269 -18.13 21.83 -4.09
N HIS A 270 -17.67 20.58 -4.08
CA HIS A 270 -16.93 19.96 -5.18
C HIS A 270 -17.44 18.57 -5.56
N ALA A 271 -17.13 18.17 -6.79
CA ALA A 271 -17.18 16.78 -7.22
C ALA A 271 -16.05 16.52 -8.23
N LEU A 272 -15.77 15.24 -8.47
CA LEU A 272 -14.78 14.84 -9.46
C LEU A 272 -15.46 14.61 -10.82
N LEU A 273 -14.92 15.20 -11.88
CA LEU A 273 -15.31 14.97 -13.26
C LEU A 273 -14.22 14.18 -13.98
N VAL A 274 -14.61 13.01 -14.49
CA VAL A 274 -13.84 12.22 -15.45
C VAL A 274 -14.41 12.46 -16.84
N ASP A 275 -13.62 13.08 -17.72
CA ASP A 275 -14.00 13.35 -19.11
C ASP A 275 -13.21 12.48 -20.09
N ARG A 276 -13.93 11.61 -20.79
CA ARG A 276 -13.41 10.66 -21.78
C ARG A 276 -14.05 10.87 -23.16
N ARG A 277 -14.58 12.07 -23.44
CA ARG A 277 -15.31 12.38 -24.70
C ARG A 277 -14.47 12.18 -25.96
N LYS A 278 -13.15 12.34 -25.86
CA LYS A 278 -12.22 12.22 -26.99
C LYS A 278 -11.89 10.77 -27.37
N VAL A 279 -12.13 9.80 -26.47
CA VAL A 279 -11.80 8.39 -26.69
C VAL A 279 -12.71 7.76 -27.76
N ARG A 280 -12.14 7.27 -28.86
CA ARG A 280 -12.90 6.70 -29.99
C ARG A 280 -12.85 5.16 -30.14
N THR A 281 -11.69 4.51 -29.96
CA THR A 281 -11.47 3.12 -30.43
C THR A 281 -11.04 2.10 -29.36
N ARG A 282 -10.60 2.52 -28.17
CA ARG A 282 -9.90 1.63 -27.24
C ARG A 282 -10.82 0.93 -26.23
N ARG A 283 -11.25 -0.29 -26.56
CA ARG A 283 -12.13 -1.13 -25.71
C ARG A 283 -11.61 -1.37 -24.28
N TRP A 284 -10.28 -1.38 -24.11
CA TRP A 284 -9.61 -1.67 -22.82
C TRP A 284 -9.07 -0.43 -22.10
N SER A 285 -9.26 0.77 -22.69
CA SER A 285 -8.83 2.02 -22.06
C SER A 285 -9.74 2.39 -20.90
N ALA A 286 -9.15 2.94 -19.84
CA ALA A 286 -9.91 3.38 -18.69
C ALA A 286 -9.20 4.49 -17.91
N VAL A 287 -10.00 5.26 -17.18
CA VAL A 287 -9.53 6.12 -16.10
C VAL A 287 -9.76 5.37 -14.79
N VAL A 288 -8.70 5.19 -14.01
CA VAL A 288 -8.73 4.51 -12.71
C VAL A 288 -8.45 5.53 -11.62
N LEU A 289 -9.40 5.70 -10.72
CA LEU A 289 -9.23 6.43 -9.47
C LEU A 289 -8.81 5.47 -8.38
N ILE A 290 -7.83 5.87 -7.57
CA ILE A 290 -7.21 5.03 -6.56
C ILE A 290 -7.12 5.84 -5.27
N SER A 291 -7.76 5.35 -4.22
CA SER A 291 -7.64 5.89 -2.86
C SER A 291 -6.31 5.50 -2.19
N PRO A 292 -5.96 6.09 -1.04
CA PRO A 292 -4.86 5.60 -0.21
C PRO A 292 -5.04 4.12 0.19
N TRP A 293 -3.95 3.52 0.64
CA TRP A 293 -4.03 2.24 1.33
C TRP A 293 -4.68 2.43 2.70
N LEU A 294 -5.58 1.52 3.04
CA LEU A 294 -6.25 1.38 4.31
C LEU A 294 -5.89 0.03 4.90
N HIS A 295 -5.73 -0.02 6.21
CA HIS A 295 -5.44 -1.26 6.92
C HIS A 295 -6.71 -1.74 7.62
N LEU A 296 -7.38 -2.73 7.03
CA LEU A 296 -8.72 -3.18 7.45
C LEU A 296 -8.70 -4.65 7.81
N GLN A 297 -9.58 -5.06 8.72
CA GLN A 297 -9.64 -6.47 9.10
C GLN A 297 -10.16 -7.33 7.93
N ARG A 298 -9.46 -8.42 7.63
CA ARG A 298 -9.95 -9.48 6.75
C ARG A 298 -11.27 -10.09 7.23
N ASN A 299 -12.10 -10.60 6.33
CA ASN A 299 -13.46 -11.07 6.59
C ASN A 299 -14.42 -10.05 7.20
N GLU A 300 -13.96 -8.84 7.53
CA GLU A 300 -14.82 -7.74 7.99
C GLU A 300 -15.83 -7.45 6.90
N LEU A 301 -17.09 -7.36 7.30
CA LEU A 301 -18.14 -6.93 6.39
C LEU A 301 -17.90 -5.45 6.14
N VAL A 302 -17.71 -5.06 4.89
CA VAL A 302 -17.58 -3.65 4.52
C VAL A 302 -18.58 -3.28 3.44
N THR A 303 -18.89 -2.00 3.35
CA THR A 303 -19.67 -1.44 2.24
C THR A 303 -18.89 -0.30 1.60
N LEU A 304 -18.59 -0.46 0.31
CA LEU A 304 -18.15 0.61 -0.57
C LEU A 304 -19.38 1.20 -1.27
N SER A 305 -19.56 2.51 -1.22
CA SER A 305 -20.60 3.22 -1.97
C SER A 305 -20.05 4.51 -2.57
N ALA A 306 -20.70 5.01 -3.61
CA ALA A 306 -20.39 6.31 -4.19
C ALA A 306 -21.60 6.82 -4.98
N TRP A 307 -21.69 8.15 -5.09
CA TRP A 307 -22.66 8.79 -5.96
C TRP A 307 -22.05 8.99 -7.34
N PHE A 308 -22.83 8.71 -8.37
CA PHE A 308 -22.42 8.84 -9.76
C PHE A 308 -23.49 9.55 -10.59
N LYS A 309 -23.04 10.31 -11.58
CA LYS A 309 -23.85 10.87 -12.67
C LYS A 309 -23.04 10.77 -13.96
N ALA A 310 -23.68 10.60 -15.11
CA ALA A 310 -23.04 10.56 -16.43
C ALA A 310 -23.71 11.51 -17.42
N ASP A 311 -23.08 11.75 -18.57
CA ASP A 311 -23.66 12.62 -19.62
C ASP A 311 -24.62 11.88 -20.57
N ARG A 312 -24.70 10.56 -20.41
CA ARG A 312 -25.64 9.68 -21.11
C ARG A 312 -25.93 8.45 -20.26
N ASP A 313 -26.94 7.71 -20.67
CA ASP A 313 -27.35 6.49 -19.98
C ASP A 313 -26.40 5.31 -20.27
N GLU A 314 -26.43 4.32 -19.38
CA GLU A 314 -25.71 3.05 -19.51
C GLU A 314 -24.16 3.14 -19.54
N VAL A 315 -23.57 4.22 -19.01
CA VAL A 315 -22.11 4.35 -18.92
C VAL A 315 -21.56 3.35 -17.90
N PRO A 316 -20.69 2.40 -18.30
CA PRO A 316 -20.17 1.40 -17.38
C PRO A 316 -19.12 2.01 -16.44
N VAL A 317 -19.29 1.79 -15.14
CA VAL A 317 -18.30 2.11 -14.11
C VAL A 317 -18.07 0.86 -13.27
N LYS A 318 -16.80 0.53 -12.98
CA LYS A 318 -16.46 -0.59 -12.10
C LYS A 318 -15.91 -0.06 -10.78
N MET A 319 -16.55 -0.47 -9.68
CA MET A 319 -16.10 -0.20 -8.32
C MET A 319 -15.47 -1.47 -7.77
N PHE A 320 -14.29 -1.39 -7.17
CA PHE A 320 -13.67 -2.55 -6.53
C PHE A 320 -12.77 -2.17 -5.37
N ILE A 321 -12.66 -3.08 -4.40
CA ILE A 321 -11.68 -3.00 -3.32
C ILE A 321 -10.48 -3.85 -3.71
N GLN A 322 -9.39 -3.18 -4.07
CA GLN A 322 -8.12 -3.82 -4.36
C GLN A 322 -7.47 -4.26 -3.07
N ARG A 323 -7.01 -5.51 -3.03
CA ARG A 323 -6.18 -6.02 -1.93
C ARG A 323 -4.69 -5.85 -2.22
N GLY A 324 -3.90 -5.69 -1.17
CA GLY A 324 -2.46 -5.85 -1.20
C GLY A 324 -2.12 -7.31 -1.53
N VAL A 325 -1.31 -7.53 -2.55
CA VAL A 325 -0.80 -8.86 -2.90
C VAL A 325 0.71 -8.84 -2.88
N LYS A 326 1.30 -9.91 -2.36
CA LYS A 326 2.74 -10.18 -2.50
C LYS A 326 2.89 -11.46 -3.32
N ARG A 327 3.77 -11.42 -4.34
CA ARG A 327 4.18 -12.62 -5.09
C ARG A 327 4.70 -13.66 -4.07
N GLY A 328 4.01 -14.80 -3.96
CA GLY A 328 4.39 -15.94 -3.10
C GLY A 328 3.80 -15.98 -1.67
N ALA A 329 3.29 -14.88 -1.10
CA ALA A 329 2.78 -14.89 0.29
C ALA A 329 1.28 -15.18 0.42
N ILE A 330 0.55 -15.12 -0.70
CA ILE A 330 -0.87 -15.44 -0.78
C ILE A 330 -1.06 -16.36 -1.98
N ALA A 331 -0.40 -17.54 -1.93
CA ALA A 331 -0.36 -18.48 -3.04
C ALA A 331 -1.74 -19.10 -3.34
N ASP A 332 -2.61 -19.21 -2.33
CA ASP A 332 -3.83 -20.02 -2.44
C ASP A 332 -5.14 -19.22 -2.52
N VAL A 333 -5.08 -17.89 -2.72
CA VAL A 333 -6.29 -17.07 -2.90
C VAL A 333 -6.39 -16.59 -4.34
N PRO A 334 -7.27 -17.18 -5.16
CA PRO A 334 -7.49 -16.78 -6.55
C PRO A 334 -7.74 -15.27 -6.68
N ARG A 335 -7.22 -14.65 -7.75
CA ARG A 335 -7.48 -13.22 -8.07
C ARG A 335 -8.97 -12.92 -8.24
N GLU A 336 -9.78 -13.93 -8.53
CA GLU A 336 -11.22 -13.85 -8.79
C GLU A 336 -12.09 -13.52 -7.55
N ARG A 337 -11.48 -13.32 -6.37
CA ARG A 337 -12.19 -13.00 -5.11
C ARG A 337 -12.09 -11.53 -4.66
N GLU A 338 -11.68 -10.60 -5.52
CA GLU A 338 -11.76 -9.17 -5.18
C GLU A 338 -13.22 -8.73 -5.04
N LEU A 339 -13.54 -7.98 -3.98
CA LEU A 339 -14.88 -7.41 -3.81
C LEU A 339 -15.08 -6.33 -4.89
N GLN A 340 -15.90 -6.61 -5.89
CA GLN A 340 -16.07 -5.76 -7.07
C GLN A 340 -17.50 -5.78 -7.60
N ARG A 341 -17.90 -4.70 -8.28
CA ARG A 341 -19.17 -4.57 -9.00
C ARG A 341 -19.01 -3.66 -10.21
N THR A 342 -19.58 -4.03 -11.34
CA THR A 342 -19.76 -3.11 -12.48
C THR A 342 -21.20 -2.61 -12.48
N ILE A 343 -21.36 -1.30 -12.58
CA ILE A 343 -22.63 -0.59 -12.53
C ILE A 343 -22.87 0.16 -13.86
N ARG A 344 -24.12 0.53 -14.10
CA ARG A 344 -24.56 1.32 -15.25
C ARG A 344 -25.02 2.67 -14.74
N VAL A 345 -24.29 3.72 -15.09
CA VAL A 345 -24.53 5.08 -14.60
C VAL A 345 -25.35 5.85 -15.63
N GLY A 346 -26.40 6.52 -15.14
CA GLY A 346 -27.32 7.34 -15.95
C GLY A 346 -27.10 8.85 -15.78
N ARG A 347 -28.00 9.64 -16.35
CA ARG A 347 -27.93 11.11 -16.34
C ARG A 347 -28.24 11.78 -15.00
N ASN A 348 -28.84 11.05 -14.07
CA ASN A 348 -29.19 11.55 -12.74
C ASN A 348 -28.16 11.07 -11.71
N TRP A 349 -28.00 11.83 -10.63
CA TRP A 349 -27.21 11.38 -9.49
C TRP A 349 -27.89 10.18 -8.83
N GLU A 350 -27.17 9.07 -8.77
CA GLU A 350 -27.62 7.85 -8.12
C GLU A 350 -26.49 7.26 -7.27
N ARG A 351 -26.85 6.70 -6.12
CA ARG A 351 -25.90 6.04 -5.22
C ARG A 351 -25.83 4.56 -5.50
N PHE A 352 -24.63 4.08 -5.78
CA PHE A 352 -24.36 2.66 -5.94
C PHE A 352 -23.56 2.13 -4.76
N ALA A 353 -23.78 0.87 -4.40
CA ALA A 353 -23.11 0.22 -3.28
C ALA A 353 -22.65 -1.20 -3.61
N LEU A 354 -21.62 -1.62 -2.90
CA LEU A 354 -20.98 -2.93 -2.96
C LEU A 354 -20.66 -3.35 -1.53
N THR A 355 -21.38 -4.34 -1.03
CA THR A 355 -21.21 -4.87 0.33
C THR A 355 -20.65 -6.29 0.25
N GLY A 356 -19.66 -6.58 1.09
CA GLY A 356 -19.11 -7.94 1.18
C GLY A 356 -18.01 -8.05 2.21
N LYS A 357 -17.61 -9.29 2.49
CA LYS A 357 -16.51 -9.58 3.40
C LYS A 357 -15.16 -9.36 2.70
N LEU A 358 -14.23 -8.69 3.37
CA LEU A 358 -12.90 -8.44 2.81
C LEU A 358 -12.11 -9.74 2.61
N PRO A 359 -11.54 -9.99 1.41
CA PRO A 359 -10.71 -11.17 1.18
C PRO A 359 -9.36 -11.04 1.89
N LEU A 360 -8.59 -12.13 2.03
CA LEU A 360 -7.23 -12.07 2.58
C LEU A 360 -6.32 -11.13 1.76
N ALA A 361 -5.63 -10.21 2.45
CA ALA A 361 -4.69 -9.25 1.87
C ALA A 361 -3.34 -9.25 2.59
N TYR A 362 -2.27 -8.94 1.86
CA TYR A 362 -0.94 -8.79 2.42
C TYR A 362 -0.92 -7.52 3.29
N LYS A 363 -0.47 -7.65 4.54
CA LYS A 363 -0.48 -6.56 5.53
C LYS A 363 -1.86 -5.98 5.83
N ASP A 364 -2.93 -6.75 5.58
CA ASP A 364 -4.31 -6.26 5.71
C ASP A 364 -4.54 -4.95 4.92
N ALA A 365 -3.78 -4.75 3.84
CA ALA A 365 -3.81 -3.54 3.05
C ALA A 365 -4.90 -3.65 1.98
N TYR A 366 -5.81 -2.69 1.96
CA TYR A 366 -6.88 -2.57 0.97
C TYR A 366 -6.91 -1.14 0.44
N ARG A 367 -7.45 -0.95 -0.76
CA ARG A 367 -7.77 0.38 -1.26
C ARG A 367 -8.96 0.33 -2.18
N VAL A 368 -9.75 1.38 -2.15
CA VAL A 368 -10.85 1.60 -3.10
C VAL A 368 -10.29 2.04 -4.44
N CYS A 369 -10.82 1.42 -5.48
CA CYS A 369 -10.56 1.79 -6.85
C CYS A 369 -11.88 1.93 -7.63
N ILE A 370 -11.98 2.99 -8.43
CA ILE A 370 -13.12 3.25 -9.32
C ILE A 370 -12.60 3.35 -10.74
N ILE A 371 -13.15 2.56 -11.65
CA ILE A 371 -12.75 2.51 -13.05
C ILE A 371 -13.89 3.03 -13.90
N VAL A 372 -13.68 4.16 -14.57
CA VAL A 372 -14.62 4.66 -15.58
C VAL A 372 -14.31 3.99 -16.91
N LEU A 373 -15.27 3.23 -17.42
CA LEU A 373 -15.18 2.46 -18.66
C LEU A 373 -16.03 3.12 -19.76
N GLY A 374 -15.87 2.66 -21.01
CA GLY A 374 -16.69 3.12 -22.14
C GLY A 374 -16.11 4.31 -22.90
N LYS A 375 -16.42 4.39 -24.20
CA LYS A 375 -15.88 5.42 -25.11
C LYS A 375 -16.77 6.66 -25.15
N GLY A 376 -16.18 7.85 -25.24
CA GLY A 376 -16.92 9.08 -25.50
C GLY A 376 -17.94 9.45 -24.42
N CYS A 377 -17.57 9.43 -23.14
CA CYS A 377 -18.46 9.72 -22.01
C CYS A 377 -17.85 10.71 -21.02
N ARG A 378 -18.69 11.30 -20.17
CA ARG A 378 -18.31 11.96 -18.93
C ARG A 378 -18.99 11.29 -17.75
N VAL A 379 -18.27 11.20 -16.63
CA VAL A 379 -18.78 10.67 -15.37
C VAL A 379 -18.38 11.62 -14.25
N TRP A 380 -19.37 12.05 -13.47
CA TRP A 380 -19.20 12.76 -12.21
C TRP A 380 -19.24 11.74 -11.08
N ILE A 381 -18.36 11.92 -10.11
CA ILE A 381 -18.16 11.03 -8.97
C ILE A 381 -18.07 11.91 -7.73
N ASP A 382 -18.81 11.54 -6.69
CA ASP A 382 -18.87 12.30 -5.46
C ASP A 382 -19.24 11.41 -4.28
N ALA A 383 -19.03 11.91 -3.06
CA ALA A 383 -19.46 11.30 -1.80
C ALA A 383 -19.14 9.79 -1.73
N VAL A 384 -17.89 9.45 -2.02
CA VAL A 384 -17.39 8.07 -1.96
C VAL A 384 -17.28 7.66 -0.50
N GLN A 385 -17.74 6.48 -0.14
CA GLN A 385 -17.68 6.00 1.23
C GLN A 385 -17.28 4.55 1.30
N LEU A 386 -16.29 4.28 2.12
CA LEU A 386 -16.01 2.95 2.62
C LEU A 386 -16.27 2.94 4.12
N ASN A 387 -17.14 2.05 4.58
CA ASN A 387 -17.40 1.87 6.00
C ASN A 387 -17.48 0.39 6.37
N VAL A 388 -17.24 0.11 7.65
CA VAL A 388 -17.49 -1.21 8.24
C VAL A 388 -19.00 -1.44 8.39
N GLY A 389 -19.44 -2.65 8.07
CA GLY A 389 -20.81 -3.11 8.12
C GLY A 389 -21.62 -2.82 6.85
N LYS A 390 -22.93 -2.68 7.05
CA LYS A 390 -23.93 -2.41 5.98
C LYS A 390 -23.83 -0.97 5.48
N LEU A 391 -24.54 -0.69 4.38
CA LEU A 391 -24.69 0.66 3.83
C LEU A 391 -25.25 1.62 4.89
N ARG A 392 -24.68 2.84 4.96
CA ARG A 392 -25.10 3.93 5.86
C ARG A 392 -25.27 5.23 5.08
N ALA A 393 -25.82 6.26 5.71
CA ALA A 393 -25.82 7.61 5.14
C ALA A 393 -24.39 8.07 4.83
N TYR A 394 -24.25 8.98 3.87
CA TYR A 394 -22.93 9.53 3.55
C TYR A 394 -22.45 10.45 4.68
N GLU A 395 -21.22 10.27 5.11
CA GLU A 395 -20.48 11.21 5.97
C GLU A 395 -19.03 11.35 5.44
N PRO A 396 -18.41 12.53 5.57
CA PRO A 396 -16.97 12.67 5.31
C PRO A 396 -16.15 11.88 6.35
N ASN A 397 -14.84 11.72 6.12
CA ASN A 397 -13.97 11.05 7.10
C ASN A 397 -13.91 11.81 8.42
N GLU A 398 -13.76 13.13 8.32
CA GLU A 398 -13.87 14.05 9.45
C GLU A 398 -14.82 15.19 9.09
N ARG A 399 -15.46 15.79 10.10
CA ARG A 399 -16.31 16.97 9.89
C ARG A 399 -15.53 18.17 9.38
N ILE A 400 -14.26 18.27 9.77
CA ILE A 400 -13.31 19.24 9.23
C ILE A 400 -12.14 18.46 8.64
N GLU A 401 -11.91 18.64 7.34
CA GLU A 401 -10.77 18.02 6.66
C GLU A 401 -9.77 19.09 6.25
N ILE A 402 -8.47 18.77 6.28
CA ILE A 402 -7.40 19.64 5.78
C ILE A 402 -6.42 18.87 4.89
N ALA A 403 -5.81 19.57 3.94
CA ALA A 403 -4.67 19.10 3.18
C ALA A 403 -3.67 20.23 2.98
N VAL A 404 -2.38 19.90 3.06
CA VAL A 404 -1.32 20.81 2.61
C VAL A 404 -0.88 20.34 1.23
N ILE A 405 -1.02 21.21 0.23
CA ILE A 405 -0.74 20.91 -1.17
C ILE A 405 0.24 21.95 -1.70
N PRO A 406 1.30 21.55 -2.41
CA PRO A 406 2.09 22.46 -3.22
C PRO A 406 1.25 23.27 -4.20
N ALA A 407 1.51 24.57 -4.31
CA ALA A 407 0.74 25.46 -5.18
C ALA A 407 0.83 25.08 -6.68
N ASP A 408 1.92 24.43 -7.09
CA ASP A 408 2.12 23.91 -8.45
C ASP A 408 1.68 22.44 -8.61
N GLY A 409 1.18 21.81 -7.54
CA GLY A 409 0.77 20.41 -7.50
C GLY A 409 1.92 19.39 -7.46
N THR A 410 3.18 19.82 -7.42
CA THR A 410 4.35 18.94 -7.43
C THR A 410 4.97 18.80 -6.06
N THR A 411 5.40 17.60 -5.68
CA THR A 411 6.11 17.37 -4.41
C THR A 411 7.63 17.29 -4.58
N THR A 412 8.14 17.63 -5.76
CA THR A 412 9.57 17.57 -6.09
C THR A 412 10.04 18.94 -6.56
N PHE A 413 11.07 19.47 -5.91
CA PHE A 413 11.56 20.83 -6.15
C PHE A 413 13.07 20.84 -6.32
N ASP A 414 13.56 21.76 -7.15
CA ASP A 414 14.98 22.00 -7.29
C ASP A 414 15.61 22.65 -6.05
N THR A 415 16.90 22.41 -5.87
CA THR A 415 17.70 23.13 -4.87
C THR A 415 17.66 24.62 -5.19
N GLY A 416 17.31 25.45 -4.21
CA GLY A 416 17.18 26.89 -4.40
C GLY A 416 15.81 27.34 -4.92
N ALA A 417 14.97 26.42 -5.42
CA ALA A 417 13.60 26.75 -5.79
C ALA A 417 12.78 27.14 -4.56
N ARG A 418 11.90 28.13 -4.77
CA ARG A 418 10.98 28.59 -3.74
C ARG A 418 9.77 27.67 -3.71
N VAL A 419 9.66 26.88 -2.65
CA VAL A 419 8.50 26.04 -2.36
C VAL A 419 7.36 26.94 -1.88
N LYS A 420 6.16 26.74 -2.44
CA LYS A 420 4.93 27.42 -2.01
C LYS A 420 3.91 26.34 -1.63
N LEU A 421 3.50 26.35 -0.37
CA LEU A 421 2.53 25.40 0.16
C LEU A 421 1.22 26.14 0.48
N GLN A 422 0.12 25.53 0.07
CA GLN A 422 -1.24 25.97 0.35
C GLN A 422 -1.88 25.03 1.37
N LEU A 423 -2.61 25.61 2.31
CA LEU A 423 -3.53 24.88 3.17
C LEU A 423 -4.91 24.93 2.49
N THR A 424 -5.43 23.77 2.14
CA THR A 424 -6.83 23.60 1.72
C THR A 424 -7.59 22.97 2.89
N ALA A 425 -8.78 23.45 3.16
CA ALA A 425 -9.64 22.91 4.21
C ALA A 425 -11.11 22.91 3.79
N TYR A 426 -11.88 21.98 4.35
CA TYR A 426 -13.32 21.88 4.18
C TYR A 426 -14.02 21.70 5.52
N ASN A 427 -15.16 22.37 5.67
CA ASN A 427 -16.02 22.26 6.84
C ASN A 427 -17.39 21.71 6.44
N ASP A 428 -17.66 20.49 6.89
CA ASP A 428 -18.94 19.81 6.69
C ASP A 428 -20.02 20.27 7.69
N GLU A 429 -19.66 20.99 8.75
CA GLU A 429 -20.64 21.56 9.66
C GLU A 429 -21.42 22.70 9.00
N VAL A 430 -22.62 22.96 9.50
CA VAL A 430 -23.43 24.12 9.07
C VAL A 430 -22.86 25.42 9.62
N ARG A 431 -22.21 25.36 10.80
CA ARG A 431 -21.66 26.53 11.49
C ARG A 431 -20.19 26.77 11.12
N PRO A 432 -19.71 28.01 11.20
CA PRO A 432 -18.28 28.29 11.10
C PRO A 432 -17.49 27.64 12.24
N VAL A 433 -16.27 27.23 11.95
CA VAL A 433 -15.34 26.63 12.93
C VAL A 433 -13.99 27.35 12.86
N ASN A 434 -13.43 27.65 14.03
CA ASN A 434 -12.05 28.11 14.15
C ASN A 434 -11.10 26.91 14.15
N ILE A 435 -10.08 26.98 13.32
CA ILE A 435 -9.04 25.95 13.24
C ILE A 435 -7.67 26.57 13.56
N LYS A 436 -6.92 25.88 14.40
CA LYS A 436 -5.51 26.15 14.70
C LYS A 436 -4.65 25.07 14.08
N VAL A 437 -3.95 25.40 12.99
CA VAL A 437 -3.09 24.48 12.26
C VAL A 437 -1.64 24.69 12.67
N GLN A 438 -1.09 23.75 13.42
CA GLN A 438 0.32 23.72 13.84
C GLN A 438 1.10 22.77 12.94
N TRP A 439 2.30 23.16 12.51
CA TRP A 439 3.06 22.36 11.55
C TRP A 439 4.56 22.44 11.81
N HIS A 440 5.26 21.41 11.36
CA HIS A 440 6.72 21.40 11.30
C HIS A 440 7.22 20.62 10.09
N ILE A 441 8.39 20.99 9.59
CA ILE A 441 9.09 20.34 8.48
C ILE A 441 10.36 19.72 9.04
N ARG A 442 10.50 18.41 8.83
CA ARG A 442 11.72 17.67 9.13
C ARG A 442 12.56 17.52 7.88
N ASP A 443 13.87 17.66 8.05
CA ASP A 443 14.85 17.33 7.01
C ASP A 443 15.02 15.80 6.88
N PRO A 444 15.86 15.32 5.93
CA PRO A 444 16.10 13.88 5.74
C PRO A 444 16.65 13.14 6.95
N TYR A 445 17.21 13.85 7.93
CA TYR A 445 17.77 13.30 9.16
C TYR A 445 16.77 13.38 10.34
N GLY A 446 15.56 13.86 10.09
CA GLY A 446 14.50 13.98 11.07
C GLY A 446 14.57 15.24 11.93
N LYS A 447 15.52 16.15 11.68
CA LYS A 447 15.63 17.41 12.42
C LYS A 447 14.55 18.38 11.95
N VAL A 448 13.85 19.02 12.89
CA VAL A 448 12.92 20.10 12.58
C VAL A 448 13.70 21.31 12.08
N VAL A 449 13.46 21.71 10.83
CA VAL A 449 14.14 22.84 10.16
C VAL A 449 13.23 24.07 10.00
N ARG A 450 11.92 23.85 10.10
CA ARG A 450 10.89 24.89 10.06
C ARG A 450 9.70 24.41 10.90
N GLU A 451 9.02 25.35 11.52
CA GLU A 451 7.73 25.13 12.16
C GLU A 451 6.92 26.42 12.17
N GLY A 452 5.63 26.31 12.44
CA GLY A 452 4.76 27.46 12.54
C GLY A 452 3.32 27.09 12.89
N GLU A 453 2.49 28.13 12.95
CA GLU A 453 1.06 28.02 13.26
C GLU A 453 0.27 28.94 12.33
N LEU A 454 -0.95 28.52 11.98
CA LEU A 454 -1.93 29.33 11.27
C LEU A 454 -3.29 29.19 11.95
N ARG A 455 -3.96 30.32 12.19
CA ARG A 455 -5.34 30.36 12.68
C ARG A 455 -6.26 30.86 11.58
N LYS A 456 -7.34 30.13 11.35
CA LYS A 456 -8.34 30.46 10.32
C LYS A 456 -9.75 30.19 10.84
N VAL A 457 -10.69 30.97 10.31
CA VAL A 457 -12.12 30.71 10.43
C VAL A 457 -12.58 30.05 9.14
N LEU A 458 -13.15 28.86 9.24
CA LEU A 458 -13.66 28.09 8.11
C LEU A 458 -15.19 28.10 8.16
N GLN A 459 -15.80 28.72 7.17
CA GLN A 459 -17.27 28.84 7.09
C GLN A 459 -17.92 27.47 6.90
N GLY A 460 -19.13 27.31 7.42
CA GLY A 460 -19.88 26.06 7.30
C GLY A 460 -20.23 25.73 5.85
N ARG A 461 -20.17 24.44 5.50
CA ARG A 461 -20.42 23.90 4.15
C ARG A 461 -19.56 24.53 3.06
N GLN A 462 -18.33 24.95 3.40
CA GLN A 462 -17.43 25.62 2.47
C GLN A 462 -16.02 25.04 2.52
N SER A 463 -15.40 25.09 1.35
CA SER A 463 -13.98 24.84 1.14
C SER A 463 -13.22 26.16 1.09
N ALA A 464 -12.02 26.21 1.64
CA ALA A 464 -11.15 27.37 1.62
C ALA A 464 -9.70 27.00 1.34
N ILE A 465 -8.98 27.91 0.68
CA ILE A 465 -7.56 27.75 0.35
C ILE A 465 -6.82 28.98 0.85
N TRP A 466 -5.73 28.75 1.58
CA TRP A 466 -4.84 29.82 2.04
C TRP A 466 -3.40 29.52 1.68
N THR A 467 -2.63 30.55 1.38
CA THR A 467 -1.17 30.41 1.39
C THR A 467 -0.73 30.12 2.81
N MET A 468 -0.08 28.98 3.01
CA MET A 468 0.36 28.52 4.33
C MET A 468 1.79 28.95 4.60
N LEU A 469 2.69 28.61 3.68
CA LEU A 469 4.12 28.88 3.81
C LEU A 469 4.75 29.04 2.43
N SER A 470 5.74 29.92 2.34
CA SER A 470 6.69 29.89 1.24
C SER A 470 8.11 29.96 1.75
N PHE A 471 8.96 29.03 1.29
CA PHE A 471 10.33 28.89 1.77
C PHE A 471 11.23 28.26 0.73
N THR A 472 12.54 28.43 0.88
CA THR A 472 13.56 27.72 0.10
C THR A 472 14.26 26.72 1.01
N PRO A 473 14.16 25.40 0.75
CA PRO A 473 14.85 24.39 1.53
C PRO A 473 16.37 24.54 1.42
N ALA A 474 17.08 24.45 2.55
CA ALA A 474 18.54 24.55 2.58
C ALA A 474 19.23 23.23 2.22
N LEU A 475 18.63 22.09 2.60
CA LEU A 475 19.17 20.76 2.37
C LEU A 475 18.49 20.07 1.19
N ARG A 476 19.24 19.20 0.51
CA ARG A 476 18.71 18.27 -0.47
C ARG A 476 18.20 17.02 0.23
N GLY A 477 17.27 16.33 -0.41
CA GLY A 477 16.74 15.04 0.02
C GLY A 477 15.27 15.10 0.44
N PRO A 478 14.75 13.97 0.97
CA PRO A 478 13.36 13.85 1.39
C PRO A 478 13.12 14.64 2.68
N HIS A 479 12.34 15.69 2.59
CA HIS A 479 11.76 16.41 3.71
C HIS A 479 10.36 15.86 4.00
N LYS A 480 9.90 16.07 5.22
CA LYS A 480 8.55 15.67 5.63
C LYS A 480 7.90 16.81 6.39
N LEU A 481 6.79 17.32 5.86
CA LEU A 481 5.90 18.21 6.59
C LEU A 481 4.87 17.39 7.37
N ILE A 482 4.63 17.77 8.61
CA ILE A 482 3.56 17.26 9.46
C ILE A 482 2.72 18.47 9.89
N ALA A 483 1.42 18.43 9.65
CA ALA A 483 0.48 19.47 10.05
C ALA A 483 -0.68 18.89 10.86
N ARG A 484 -1.06 19.58 11.93
CA ARG A 484 -2.12 19.21 12.87
C ARG A 484 -3.11 20.35 12.99
N ALA A 485 -4.36 20.14 12.57
CA ALA A 485 -5.46 21.05 12.89
C ALA A 485 -6.08 20.65 14.22
N ASN A 486 -6.23 21.64 15.10
CA ASN A 486 -6.91 21.49 16.38
C ASN A 486 -8.04 22.51 16.47
N SER A 487 -9.09 22.20 17.24
CA SER A 487 -10.09 23.18 17.64
C SER A 487 -9.52 24.17 18.68
N ASP A 488 -10.29 25.21 19.00
CA ASP A 488 -9.90 26.25 19.96
C ASP A 488 -9.57 25.70 21.36
N ASP A 489 -10.22 24.60 21.76
CA ASP A 489 -9.97 23.86 23.00
C ASP A 489 -8.76 22.90 22.93
N ASN A 490 -7.94 23.01 21.87
CA ASN A 490 -6.78 22.16 21.58
C ASN A 490 -7.08 20.67 21.36
N ARG A 491 -8.33 20.28 21.08
CA ARG A 491 -8.62 18.92 20.63
C ARG A 491 -8.11 18.74 19.19
N LEU A 492 -7.32 17.68 18.96
CA LEU A 492 -6.87 17.32 17.62
C LEU A 492 -8.09 16.96 16.75
N ILE A 493 -8.21 17.63 15.61
CA ILE A 493 -9.25 17.34 14.62
C ILE A 493 -8.69 16.44 13.52
N VAL A 494 -7.54 16.82 12.95
CA VAL A 494 -6.91 16.05 11.87
C VAL A 494 -5.39 16.27 11.86
N GLU A 495 -4.64 15.19 11.62
CA GLU A 495 -3.20 15.24 11.31
C GLU A 495 -2.98 14.79 9.86
N MET A 496 -2.12 15.50 9.14
CA MET A 496 -1.70 15.10 7.79
C MET A 496 -0.20 15.23 7.61
N GLN A 497 0.33 14.49 6.63
CA GLN A 497 1.75 14.43 6.33
C GLN A 497 1.98 14.60 4.82
N LEU A 498 2.96 15.42 4.46
CA LEU A 498 3.35 15.67 3.07
C LEU A 498 4.84 15.41 2.88
N PRO A 499 5.24 14.39 2.10
CA PRO A 499 6.62 14.24 1.68
C PRO A 499 6.99 15.30 0.63
N ILE A 500 8.18 15.89 0.77
CA ILE A 500 8.72 16.90 -0.14
C ILE A 500 10.12 16.47 -0.55
N ALA A 501 10.36 16.23 -1.83
CA ALA A 501 11.68 15.89 -2.34
C ALA A 501 12.39 17.16 -2.84
N VAL A 502 13.54 17.47 -2.25
CA VAL A 502 14.41 18.56 -2.74
C VAL A 502 15.57 17.94 -3.49
N ILE A 503 15.56 18.06 -4.81
CA ILE A 503 16.53 17.47 -5.71
C ILE A 503 17.59 18.48 -6.11
N ARG A 504 18.66 18.02 -6.77
CA ARG A 504 19.61 18.93 -7.42
C ARG A 504 18.85 19.75 -8.46
N ASP A 505 19.22 21.02 -8.59
CA ASP A 505 18.78 21.89 -9.68
C ASP A 505 18.96 21.17 -11.03
N HIS A 506 17.82 20.80 -11.64
CA HIS A 506 17.82 19.97 -12.82
C HIS A 506 18.35 20.68 -14.07
N SER A 507 18.36 22.03 -14.08
CA SER A 507 19.01 22.80 -15.14
C SER A 507 20.53 22.53 -15.20
N LYS A 508 21.12 22.08 -14.09
CA LYS A 508 22.53 21.72 -13.94
C LYS A 508 22.79 20.23 -14.10
N THR A 509 21.79 19.44 -14.52
CA THR A 509 21.97 18.02 -14.76
C THR A 509 22.63 17.83 -16.13
N PRO A 510 23.74 17.08 -16.22
CA PRO A 510 24.48 16.86 -17.46
C PRO A 510 23.58 16.39 -18.62
N SER A 511 24.05 16.64 -19.85
CA SER A 511 23.39 16.14 -21.06
C SER A 511 23.16 14.62 -20.95
N PRO A 512 21.99 14.12 -21.37
CA PRO A 512 21.67 12.69 -21.40
C PRO A 512 22.71 11.82 -22.12
N SER A 513 23.52 12.40 -23.03
CA SER A 513 24.62 11.71 -23.71
C SER A 513 25.73 11.21 -22.79
N THR A 514 25.81 11.67 -21.53
CA THR A 514 26.86 11.26 -20.58
C THR A 514 26.33 10.48 -19.37
N SER A 515 25.02 10.28 -19.27
CA SER A 515 24.41 9.57 -18.14
C SER A 515 24.04 8.15 -18.54
N PRO A 516 24.45 7.10 -17.79
CA PRO A 516 24.07 5.72 -18.07
C PRO A 516 22.68 5.37 -17.51
N PHE A 517 22.01 6.27 -16.79
CA PHE A 517 20.80 5.96 -16.04
C PHE A 517 19.53 6.06 -16.89
N GLY A 518 18.76 4.97 -16.90
CA GLY A 518 17.47 4.87 -17.58
C GLY A 518 16.34 4.37 -16.68
N ALA A 519 15.09 4.57 -17.13
CA ALA A 519 13.88 4.09 -16.44
C ALA A 519 12.91 3.40 -17.42
N HIS A 520 12.08 2.48 -16.89
CA HIS A 520 10.96 1.90 -17.64
C HIS A 520 9.78 2.89 -17.67
N GLY A 521 9.41 3.34 -18.86
CA GLY A 521 8.47 4.45 -19.04
C GLY A 521 9.02 5.78 -18.53
N GLY A 522 8.26 6.86 -18.72
CA GLY A 522 8.66 8.14 -18.15
C GLY A 522 7.58 9.21 -18.24
N ASP A 523 7.73 10.18 -17.36
CA ASP A 523 7.02 11.45 -17.34
C ASP A 523 8.07 12.58 -17.27
N ASP A 524 7.61 13.81 -17.08
CA ASP A 524 8.50 14.97 -17.01
C ASP A 524 9.44 14.94 -15.80
N LEU A 525 9.12 14.14 -14.77
CA LEU A 525 9.97 14.00 -13.59
C LEU A 525 11.27 13.29 -13.94
N ALA A 526 11.27 12.40 -14.95
CA ALA A 526 12.44 11.62 -15.35
C ALA A 526 13.68 12.51 -15.53
N ARG A 527 13.55 13.61 -16.28
CA ARG A 527 14.67 14.52 -16.51
C ARG A 527 15.12 15.23 -15.23
N ALA A 528 14.17 15.61 -14.37
CA ALA A 528 14.43 16.30 -13.11
C ALA A 528 15.28 15.43 -12.16
N ILE A 529 15.02 14.13 -12.11
CA ILE A 529 15.76 13.18 -11.26
C ILE A 529 17.01 12.58 -11.92
N GLY A 530 17.40 13.08 -13.10
CA GLY A 530 18.64 12.68 -13.78
C GLY A 530 18.52 11.44 -14.69
N ILE A 531 17.30 10.98 -14.99
CA ILE A 531 17.08 9.95 -16.00
C ILE A 531 17.33 10.55 -17.39
N ALA A 532 18.19 9.87 -18.14
CA ALA A 532 18.63 10.26 -19.47
C ALA A 532 18.07 9.35 -20.56
N HIS A 533 17.63 8.14 -20.19
CA HIS A 533 17.11 7.14 -21.11
C HIS A 533 15.74 6.65 -20.64
N ILE A 534 14.76 6.57 -21.54
CA ILE A 534 13.48 5.92 -21.28
C ILE A 534 13.42 4.64 -22.10
N ARG A 535 13.10 3.52 -21.45
CA ARG A 535 12.73 2.26 -22.09
C ARG A 535 11.21 2.16 -22.17
N ASP A 536 10.66 2.30 -23.36
CA ASP A 536 9.24 2.06 -23.63
C ASP A 536 9.03 0.61 -24.08
N VAL A 537 8.61 -0.21 -23.13
CA VAL A 537 8.44 -1.67 -23.30
C VAL A 537 7.26 -2.01 -24.21
N SER A 538 6.29 -1.12 -24.34
CA SER A 538 4.95 -1.53 -24.80
C SER A 538 4.30 -0.55 -25.77
N GLY A 539 4.75 0.71 -25.83
CA GLY A 539 4.24 1.68 -26.78
C GLY A 539 4.39 1.23 -28.23
N MET A 540 5.43 0.45 -28.54
CA MET A 540 5.65 -0.16 -29.86
C MET A 540 5.22 -1.63 -29.92
N SER A 541 4.12 -1.97 -29.23
CA SER A 541 3.52 -3.29 -29.39
C SER A 541 2.72 -3.37 -30.70
N TRP A 542 3.02 -4.37 -31.55
CA TRP A 542 2.38 -4.54 -32.86
C TRP A 542 0.87 -4.70 -32.73
N ARG A 543 0.40 -5.52 -31.80
CA ARG A 543 -1.03 -5.72 -31.55
C ARG A 543 -1.80 -4.48 -31.08
N TRP A 544 -1.11 -3.44 -30.66
CA TRP A 544 -1.72 -2.15 -30.28
C TRP A 544 -1.57 -1.09 -31.34
N ILE A 545 -0.52 -1.18 -32.16
CA ILE A 545 -0.30 -0.30 -33.29
C ILE A 545 -1.16 -0.71 -34.48
N GLU A 546 -1.32 -2.00 -34.72
CA GLU A 546 -2.09 -2.57 -35.83
C GLU A 546 -3.00 -3.70 -35.30
N PRO A 547 -4.04 -3.36 -34.51
CA PRO A 547 -4.94 -4.35 -33.91
C PRO A 547 -5.69 -5.18 -34.95
N TYR A 548 -5.91 -4.63 -36.15
CA TYR A 548 -6.47 -5.31 -37.32
C TYR A 548 -5.57 -5.01 -38.51
N GLU A 549 -5.45 -5.95 -39.44
CA GLU A 549 -4.62 -5.79 -40.64
C GLU A 549 -4.93 -4.46 -41.36
N GLY A 550 -3.91 -3.65 -41.60
CA GLY A 550 -4.02 -2.36 -42.26
C GLY A 550 -4.59 -1.21 -41.40
N SER A 551 -5.06 -1.48 -40.18
CA SER A 551 -5.66 -0.48 -39.28
C SER A 551 -4.66 0.05 -38.25
N TRP A 552 -4.00 1.18 -38.55
CA TRP A 552 -2.93 1.75 -37.72
C TRP A 552 -3.43 2.75 -36.66
N ASP A 553 -3.07 2.57 -35.38
CA ASP A 553 -3.32 3.50 -34.25
C ASP A 553 -2.01 3.84 -33.52
N TYR A 554 -1.49 5.05 -33.78
CA TYR A 554 -0.30 5.57 -33.08
C TYR A 554 -0.56 6.20 -31.71
N GLY A 555 -1.82 6.48 -31.38
CA GLY A 555 -2.19 7.23 -30.20
C GLY A 555 -1.39 8.52 -30.03
N GLN A 556 -0.96 8.77 -28.80
CA GLN A 556 -0.18 9.94 -28.39
C GLN A 556 1.33 9.74 -28.52
N ARG A 557 1.79 8.58 -29.02
CA ARG A 557 3.21 8.23 -29.05
C ARG A 557 4.06 9.25 -29.82
N PRO A 558 3.63 9.79 -30.98
CA PRO A 558 4.39 10.83 -31.66
C PRO A 558 4.61 12.06 -30.77
N TRP A 559 3.59 12.47 -30.02
CA TRP A 559 3.68 13.60 -29.10
C TRP A 559 4.58 13.31 -27.90
N SER A 560 4.42 12.15 -27.26
CA SER A 560 5.24 11.75 -26.10
C SER A 560 6.71 11.61 -26.48
N TYR A 561 7.00 10.97 -27.61
CA TYR A 561 8.36 10.78 -28.09
C TYR A 561 9.01 12.11 -28.48
N ALA A 562 8.27 13.00 -29.16
CA ALA A 562 8.73 14.35 -29.44
C ALA A 562 9.00 15.16 -28.16
N ARG A 563 8.14 15.03 -27.15
CA ARG A 563 8.32 15.68 -25.84
C ARG A 563 9.57 15.20 -25.13
N TRP A 564 9.76 13.89 -25.00
CA TRP A 564 10.97 13.31 -24.40
C TRP A 564 12.24 13.74 -25.13
N ARG A 565 12.20 13.76 -26.47
CA ARG A 565 13.33 14.26 -27.28
C ARG A 565 13.61 15.75 -27.07
N LYS A 566 12.58 16.59 -26.93
CA LYS A 566 12.74 18.01 -26.55
C LYS A 566 13.39 18.18 -25.17
N MET A 567 13.21 17.20 -24.26
CA MET A 567 13.88 17.16 -22.96
C MET A 567 15.30 16.57 -23.01
N GLY A 568 15.78 16.20 -24.20
CA GLY A 568 17.07 15.56 -24.43
C GLY A 568 17.09 14.07 -24.11
N ILE A 569 15.97 13.46 -23.73
CA ILE A 569 15.91 12.05 -23.33
C ILE A 569 16.09 11.14 -24.54
N SER A 570 16.98 10.16 -24.41
CA SER A 570 17.16 9.09 -25.38
C SER A 570 16.08 8.01 -25.18
N ILE A 571 15.53 7.50 -26.28
CA ILE A 571 14.42 6.54 -26.24
C ILE A 571 14.91 5.17 -26.72
N CYS A 572 14.69 4.15 -25.88
CA CYS A 572 14.72 2.74 -26.26
C CYS A 572 13.28 2.27 -26.43
N ALA A 573 12.90 1.83 -27.63
CA ALA A 573 11.56 1.35 -27.91
C ALA A 573 11.58 -0.16 -28.20
N THR A 574 10.75 -0.91 -27.47
CA THR A 574 10.68 -2.36 -27.59
C THR A 574 9.61 -2.76 -28.61
N LEU A 575 10.00 -3.56 -29.60
CA LEU A 575 9.09 -4.17 -30.57
C LEU A 575 8.59 -5.51 -30.02
N ILE A 576 7.27 -5.63 -29.79
CA ILE A 576 6.67 -6.80 -29.11
C ILE A 576 5.22 -7.07 -29.54
N GLY A 577 4.74 -8.30 -29.32
CA GLY A 577 3.32 -8.62 -29.22
C GLY A 577 2.62 -8.65 -30.57
N VAL A 578 2.63 -9.82 -31.21
CA VAL A 578 2.00 -10.10 -32.50
C VAL A 578 0.47 -10.01 -32.36
N PRO A 579 -0.25 -9.32 -33.28
CA PRO A 579 -1.71 -9.31 -33.27
C PRO A 579 -2.27 -10.68 -33.63
N SER A 580 -3.48 -10.97 -33.16
CA SER A 580 -4.12 -12.27 -33.38
C SER A 580 -4.32 -12.61 -34.86
N TRP A 581 -4.46 -11.61 -35.74
CA TRP A 581 -4.59 -11.83 -37.18
C TRP A 581 -3.29 -12.24 -37.86
N ALA A 582 -2.13 -11.95 -37.25
CA ALA A 582 -0.80 -12.28 -37.80
C ALA A 582 -0.07 -13.39 -37.03
N ALA A 583 -0.66 -13.87 -35.92
CA ALA A 583 -0.07 -14.85 -35.01
C ALA A 583 -0.05 -16.27 -35.59
N ARG A 584 1.05 -17.00 -35.39
CA ARG A 584 1.12 -18.44 -35.70
C ARG A 584 0.33 -19.22 -34.65
N ASP A 585 -0.63 -20.03 -35.07
CA ASP A 585 -1.45 -20.88 -34.19
C ASP A 585 -2.10 -20.15 -33.00
N GLY A 586 -2.37 -18.84 -33.16
CA GLY A 586 -2.90 -17.98 -32.10
C GLY A 586 -1.91 -17.60 -30.99
N ALA A 587 -0.64 -18.02 -31.10
CA ALA A 587 0.44 -17.67 -30.18
C ALA A 587 0.90 -16.20 -30.41
N PRO A 588 0.89 -15.33 -29.38
CA PRO A 588 1.07 -13.88 -29.55
C PRO A 588 2.54 -13.45 -29.75
N ASP A 589 3.46 -14.40 -29.84
CA ASP A 589 4.91 -14.18 -29.85
C ASP A 589 5.55 -14.37 -31.23
N VAL A 590 5.02 -15.30 -32.03
CA VAL A 590 5.60 -15.64 -33.33
C VAL A 590 4.62 -15.31 -34.47
N PRO A 591 5.02 -14.56 -35.50
CA PRO A 591 4.19 -14.35 -36.67
C PRO A 591 4.07 -15.62 -37.53
N ALA A 592 2.87 -15.84 -38.09
CA ALA A 592 2.63 -16.89 -39.08
C ALA A 592 3.43 -16.65 -40.36
N ASP A 593 3.54 -15.38 -40.78
CA ASP A 593 4.37 -14.92 -41.89
C ASP A 593 5.31 -13.79 -41.44
N ILE A 594 6.61 -14.00 -41.60
CA ILE A 594 7.66 -13.03 -41.28
C ILE A 594 7.54 -11.73 -42.09
N GLN A 595 6.88 -11.75 -43.26
CA GLN A 595 6.68 -10.55 -44.06
C GLN A 595 5.77 -9.53 -43.39
N HIS A 596 4.75 -9.98 -42.64
CA HIS A 596 3.91 -9.07 -41.84
C HIS A 596 4.74 -8.37 -40.74
N TRP A 597 5.64 -9.11 -40.09
CA TRP A 597 6.56 -8.53 -39.12
C TRP A 597 7.52 -7.51 -39.75
N ILE A 598 8.04 -7.81 -40.94
CA ILE A 598 8.92 -6.90 -41.70
C ILE A 598 8.17 -5.60 -42.07
N GLN A 599 6.92 -5.71 -42.51
CA GLN A 599 6.09 -4.55 -42.85
C GLN A 599 5.83 -3.68 -41.63
N TYR A 600 5.48 -4.31 -40.50
CA TYR A 600 5.32 -3.66 -39.22
C TYR A 600 6.57 -2.90 -38.78
N ALA A 601 7.70 -3.59 -38.69
CA ALA A 601 8.96 -3.02 -38.26
C ALA A 601 9.40 -1.87 -39.19
N ARG A 602 9.30 -2.06 -40.51
CA ARG A 602 9.63 -1.02 -41.50
C ARG A 602 8.78 0.23 -41.31
N ARG A 603 7.48 0.06 -41.12
CA ARG A 603 6.56 1.18 -40.94
C ARG A 603 6.86 1.95 -39.66
N VAL A 604 6.99 1.27 -38.53
CA VAL A 604 7.25 1.89 -37.23
C VAL A 604 8.64 2.54 -37.19
N MET A 605 9.67 1.88 -37.70
CA MET A 605 11.01 2.46 -37.76
C MET A 605 11.08 3.69 -38.66
N ARG A 606 10.36 3.69 -39.79
CA ARG A 606 10.26 4.87 -40.66
C ARG A 606 9.58 6.04 -39.95
N ASP A 607 8.44 5.78 -39.30
CA ASP A 607 7.61 6.84 -38.72
C ASP A 607 8.19 7.39 -37.39
N PHE A 608 8.94 6.57 -36.64
CA PHE A 608 9.49 6.94 -35.32
C PHE A 608 11.02 6.98 -35.23
N GLY A 609 11.74 6.61 -36.29
CA GLY A 609 13.20 6.47 -36.28
C GLY A 609 13.96 7.76 -35.92
N ASN A 610 13.38 8.93 -36.18
CA ASN A 610 13.96 10.22 -35.77
C ASN A 610 13.89 10.48 -34.26
N TYR A 611 13.02 9.78 -33.54
CA TYR A 611 12.89 9.89 -32.10
C TYR A 611 13.65 8.78 -31.35
N VAL A 612 13.65 7.57 -31.89
CA VAL A 612 14.16 6.37 -31.22
C VAL A 612 15.67 6.20 -31.43
N SER A 613 16.40 6.04 -30.34
CA SER A 613 17.86 5.81 -30.36
C SER A 613 18.20 4.32 -30.43
N ILE A 614 17.38 3.48 -29.78
CA ILE A 614 17.60 2.04 -29.66
C ILE A 614 16.28 1.32 -29.95
N TRP A 615 16.28 0.38 -30.88
CA TRP A 615 15.18 -0.58 -31.05
C TRP A 615 15.54 -1.88 -30.36
N GLU A 616 14.72 -2.28 -29.40
CA GLU A 616 14.88 -3.55 -28.70
C GLU A 616 13.92 -4.58 -29.28
N LEU A 617 14.41 -5.78 -29.60
CA LEU A 617 13.54 -6.90 -29.91
C LEU A 617 13.11 -7.63 -28.65
N TRP A 618 11.81 -7.49 -28.36
CA TRP A 618 11.09 -8.23 -27.33
C TRP A 618 11.51 -7.92 -25.88
N ASN A 619 10.61 -8.19 -24.94
CA ASN A 619 10.89 -8.14 -23.51
C ASN A 619 11.02 -9.56 -22.98
N GLU A 620 12.16 -9.88 -22.34
CA GLU A 620 12.40 -11.19 -21.70
C GLU A 620 12.10 -12.38 -22.66
N PRO A 621 12.65 -12.39 -23.90
CA PRO A 621 12.34 -13.41 -24.90
C PRO A 621 12.74 -14.83 -24.47
N ASP A 622 13.61 -14.94 -23.47
CA ASP A 622 14.11 -16.18 -22.87
C ASP A 622 13.09 -16.88 -21.97
N LEU A 623 11.93 -16.28 -21.65
CA LEU A 623 10.91 -16.94 -20.84
C LEU A 623 10.20 -18.07 -21.60
N SER A 624 9.80 -19.12 -20.88
CA SER A 624 9.15 -20.33 -21.44
C SER A 624 7.80 -20.06 -22.11
N GLU A 625 7.21 -18.90 -21.85
CA GLU A 625 5.96 -18.40 -22.44
C GLU A 625 6.17 -17.65 -23.78
N TYR A 626 7.43 -17.42 -24.20
CA TYR A 626 7.80 -16.75 -25.45
C TYR A 626 8.77 -17.62 -26.27
N PHE A 627 9.92 -17.06 -26.69
CA PHE A 627 10.83 -17.68 -27.64
C PHE A 627 11.73 -18.78 -27.08
N MET A 628 11.69 -19.11 -25.78
CA MET A 628 12.48 -20.23 -25.24
C MET A 628 12.22 -21.54 -26.01
N LYS A 629 11.00 -21.72 -26.52
CA LYS A 629 10.61 -22.89 -27.32
C LYS A 629 11.04 -22.80 -28.80
N HIS A 630 11.29 -21.59 -29.29
CA HIS A 630 11.56 -21.27 -30.71
C HIS A 630 12.64 -20.18 -30.87
N PRO A 631 13.86 -20.37 -30.34
CA PRO A 631 14.92 -19.35 -30.40
C PRO A 631 15.31 -18.98 -31.83
N GLU A 632 15.14 -19.88 -32.79
CA GLU A 632 15.36 -19.65 -34.22
C GLU A 632 14.46 -18.55 -34.79
N ASP A 633 13.21 -18.46 -34.33
CA ASP A 633 12.27 -17.45 -34.80
C ASP A 633 12.60 -16.07 -34.22
N TYR A 634 13.09 -16.02 -32.98
CA TYR A 634 13.68 -14.80 -32.42
C TYR A 634 14.84 -14.30 -33.27
N VAL A 635 15.79 -15.17 -33.63
CA VAL A 635 16.95 -14.81 -34.45
C VAL A 635 16.54 -14.31 -35.83
N LYS A 636 15.54 -14.94 -36.48
CA LYS A 636 14.99 -14.47 -37.76
C LYS A 636 14.40 -13.08 -37.65
N MET A 637 13.56 -12.84 -36.63
CA MET A 637 12.97 -11.52 -36.38
C MET A 637 14.04 -10.47 -36.08
N LEU A 638 15.07 -10.82 -35.30
CA LEU A 638 16.19 -9.92 -34.96
C LEU A 638 16.99 -9.52 -36.19
N LYS A 639 17.33 -10.48 -37.06
CA LYS A 639 18.03 -10.21 -38.32
C LYS A 639 17.20 -9.30 -39.24
N ALA A 640 15.89 -9.52 -39.31
CA ALA A 640 14.99 -8.70 -40.11
C ALA A 640 14.96 -7.25 -39.63
N ILE A 641 14.76 -7.02 -38.33
CA ILE A 641 14.74 -5.64 -37.80
C ILE A 641 16.11 -4.96 -37.92
N TYR A 642 17.21 -5.70 -37.80
CA TYR A 642 18.56 -5.15 -37.95
C TYR A 642 18.79 -4.65 -39.38
N SER A 643 18.39 -5.43 -40.38
CA SER A 643 18.45 -5.03 -41.79
C SER A 643 17.62 -3.77 -42.07
N ILE A 644 16.39 -3.72 -41.56
CA ILE A 644 15.50 -2.56 -41.71
C ILE A 644 16.09 -1.31 -41.02
N ALA A 645 16.57 -1.44 -39.78
CA ALA A 645 17.13 -0.33 -39.03
C ALA A 645 18.31 0.31 -39.77
N ARG A 646 19.19 -0.50 -40.37
CA ARG A 646 20.31 -0.02 -41.19
C ARG A 646 19.88 0.73 -42.45
N GLN A 647 18.75 0.38 -43.04
CA GLN A 647 18.19 1.09 -44.20
C GLN A 647 17.54 2.42 -43.81
N VAL A 648 16.92 2.48 -42.62
CA VAL A 648 16.23 3.69 -42.13
C VAL A 648 17.22 4.73 -41.60
N SER A 649 18.22 4.32 -40.82
CA SER A 649 19.28 5.20 -40.33
C SER A 649 20.52 4.42 -39.88
N PRO A 650 21.72 4.73 -40.39
CA PRO A 650 22.94 4.00 -40.04
C PRO A 650 23.36 4.16 -38.57
N ASN A 651 22.84 5.17 -37.87
CA ASN A 651 23.18 5.53 -36.49
C ASN A 651 22.27 4.88 -35.43
N VAL A 652 21.18 4.23 -35.85
CA VAL A 652 20.22 3.59 -34.95
C VAL A 652 20.80 2.28 -34.43
N LYS A 653 20.71 2.06 -33.12
CA LYS A 653 21.15 0.82 -32.49
C LYS A 653 20.01 -0.18 -32.40
N VAL A 654 20.34 -1.46 -32.51
CA VAL A 654 19.42 -2.56 -32.25
C VAL A 654 19.92 -3.33 -31.04
N ALA A 655 19.04 -3.55 -30.07
CA ALA A 655 19.29 -4.39 -28.90
C ALA A 655 18.51 -5.70 -29.05
N GLY A 656 19.17 -6.80 -28.71
CA GLY A 656 18.58 -8.13 -28.65
C GLY A 656 19.31 -8.95 -27.61
N VAL A 657 18.67 -10.03 -27.15
CA VAL A 657 19.30 -10.98 -26.26
C VAL A 657 20.29 -11.80 -27.09
N CYS A 658 21.55 -11.84 -26.64
CA CYS A 658 22.52 -12.79 -27.16
C CYS A 658 22.14 -14.16 -26.58
N PRO A 659 21.79 -15.15 -27.42
CA PRO A 659 21.44 -16.49 -26.94
C PRO A 659 22.62 -17.18 -26.26
#